data_AF-A0A4Q2YGI8-F1
#
_entry.id   AF-A0A4Q2YGI8-F1
#
_cell.length_a   1.000
_cell.length_b   1.000
_cell.length_c   1.000
_cell.angle_alpha   90.00
_cell.angle_beta   90.00
_cell.angle_gamma   90.00
#
_symmetry.space_group_name_H-M   'P 1'
#
loop_
_entity.id
_entity.type
_entity.pdbx_description
1 polymer ?
#
loop_
_entity_poly.entity_id
_entity_poly.type
_entity_poly.pdbx_seq_one_letter_code
_entity_poly.pdbx_strand_id
1 'polypeptide(L)'
;MSADSLRSGLSAALLAALIPAFPESAAAQTLHPLPPGFAGQPLRLESRPVPGTEPPAQLLRLEASPDAGAGGWMETGRFHDVLFPWADGGAGEARRRFYRLRFSKRTAQDDWKNQLVFPEDGFRSRELEGGTVRWVKFALRTDEPWRVYFQDSVRWPFHYEFATARLSPFTGMTRPEFDAVSLRRIGQRVVLGAVLFPPRPSFREYGVQLTGLDAYTPAEVGQWFAAVKNAVYPGDGGAEALYMPVFEQSAAARRDAEALAALGVTVASVDRWLLPHHIYSSGWALGRLKFFPAAEITAAFAEGRLLPTDILLTDGVPAETPPVAGILSLEPATPNSHTAILAQSFGIPFVHLPDAADQARARALDGRKVLLRAVIQYSSGTVRLLDVQDTLPAEVEAELLALKAPQPILYTPKQRRGAISAAVSGLQAEDIRFFGGKAANYGLLRRAIPGNCPDGIAFSFDLWDAFMDQPLPASARTLRQEIAARLAEHSTWPPRMSALQATLAGIRDLIRRTAVFPDNLRQPVLDSLAGFTPARKIRFRSSTNVEDGETFTGAGLYDSYSGCLLDDLDGDTIGPCLCEAGEPEERGVFRAIQRVYASFYNDNAYLERLRHGVTESETAMGVLAHHSFPDEEELANGVAALEYRYTFSQTVTGSMVTQAGAESVTNPAGGSLPEVVEVFRYGNTTSLSPKQGSSRVPLGAQVMTWEQDYKGFSDLFKTVGDAWLQRRPERTTFSLDFEYKKDLNLGLIVKQVREIPAAPTGSTVPWLIEEPVTLRIAQMESGDVFANHRLKSLWSLRTANGRMTPAFLAAGLYQTGSLEHVENSTRQTLAGPLSQWPGAAVTPPGTVRSWTTGSGDGQRRWSLETTVTTSVTGGTPPVFTAADFPITITVKHASPQPVTDYNGDFGTTTEDFARLEPPRPVTSGSIPVERLLENGKGVTVRTKFLWPDEPPTAGGYTAPLVKFESTVITGLISIPITLTGYWSQTYRPGHHNFTEDFIFEPALEPGMDVGTLEELLAAGIQYIHIRAGFAEPDFNVVSPEGKLRRL
;
A
#
# COMPACT_ATOMS: atom_id res chain seq x y z
N MET A 1 19.89 33.79 72.70
CA MET A 1 20.29 34.79 71.66
C MET A 1 21.06 34.02 70.61
N SER A 2 20.81 34.05 69.31
CA SER A 2 19.76 34.61 68.45
C SER A 2 19.90 33.86 67.11
N ALA A 3 18.92 34.01 66.22
CA ALA A 3 18.91 33.45 64.88
C ALA A 3 20.18 33.82 64.08
N ASP A 4 20.70 32.83 63.34
CA ASP A 4 21.37 33.10 62.07
C ASP A 4 21.04 31.98 61.07
N SER A 5 20.55 32.42 59.92
CA SER A 5 19.97 31.67 58.82
C SER A 5 21.00 31.37 57.73
N LEU A 6 20.96 30.20 57.11
CA LEU A 6 20.69 30.02 55.67
C LEU A 6 21.02 28.60 55.18
N ARG A 7 20.13 28.15 54.29
CA ARG A 7 20.06 26.88 53.58
C ARG A 7 21.28 26.63 52.69
N SER A 8 21.75 25.38 52.63
CA SER A 8 21.73 24.51 51.43
C SER A 8 22.83 23.43 51.53
N GLY A 9 22.53 22.21 51.04
CA GLY A 9 23.55 21.30 50.52
C GLY A 9 23.67 19.91 51.17
N LEU A 10 23.12 18.92 50.47
CA LEU A 10 23.61 17.55 50.29
C LEU A 10 23.48 16.47 51.39
N SER A 11 23.03 15.32 50.88
CA SER A 11 23.29 13.93 51.31
C SER A 11 22.45 13.32 52.43
N ALA A 12 21.43 12.56 52.02
CA ALA A 12 20.97 11.39 52.77
C ALA A 12 21.09 10.16 51.85
N ALA A 13 22.13 9.37 52.09
CA ALA A 13 22.39 8.09 51.44
C ALA A 13 21.27 7.08 51.76
N LEU A 14 20.78 6.38 50.75
CA LEU A 14 19.89 5.24 50.90
C LEU A 14 20.74 4.00 51.25
N LEU A 15 20.64 3.52 52.50
CA LEU A 15 21.28 2.28 52.94
C LEU A 15 20.40 1.09 52.51
N ALA A 16 20.82 0.32 51.51
CA ALA A 16 20.25 -0.99 51.21
C ALA A 16 20.91 -2.05 52.11
N ALA A 17 20.16 -2.56 53.10
CA ALA A 17 20.62 -3.66 53.93
C ALA A 17 20.18 -5.00 53.31
N LEU A 18 21.15 -5.74 52.76
CA LEU A 18 21.02 -7.15 52.39
C LEU A 18 21.18 -8.01 53.65
N ILE A 19 20.14 -8.75 54.04
CA ILE A 19 20.24 -9.80 55.07
C ILE A 19 20.21 -11.16 54.34
N PRO A 20 21.26 -12.00 54.43
CA PRO A 20 21.23 -13.35 53.89
C PRO A 20 20.84 -14.36 54.99
N ALA A 21 19.92 -15.26 54.68
CA ALA A 21 19.76 -16.55 55.35
C ALA A 21 19.46 -17.63 54.29
N PHE A 22 20.29 -18.68 54.29
CA PHE A 22 20.49 -19.84 53.39
C PHE A 22 19.25 -20.72 53.05
N PRO A 23 19.31 -21.78 52.16
CA PRO A 23 20.41 -22.30 51.31
C PRO A 23 20.08 -22.53 49.78
N GLU A 24 21.15 -22.70 48.99
CA GLU A 24 21.32 -23.43 47.69
C GLU A 24 20.21 -23.41 46.60
N SER A 25 20.10 -22.30 45.88
CA SER A 25 20.53 -22.26 44.48
C SER A 25 21.10 -20.86 44.23
N ALA A 26 22.27 -20.74 43.60
CA ALA A 26 22.78 -19.42 43.23
C ALA A 26 21.77 -18.78 42.28
N ALA A 27 21.16 -17.66 42.67
CA ALA A 27 20.18 -16.98 41.83
C ALA A 27 20.83 -16.65 40.48
N ALA A 28 20.29 -17.16 39.38
CA ALA A 28 20.85 -16.95 38.05
C ALA A 28 20.80 -15.48 37.60
N GLN A 29 20.00 -14.64 38.28
CA GLN A 29 19.87 -13.21 38.00
C GLN A 29 19.67 -12.40 39.29
N THR A 30 20.04 -11.12 39.27
CA THR A 30 19.91 -10.14 40.35
C THR A 30 19.00 -8.98 39.93
N LEU A 31 18.22 -8.42 40.86
CA LEU A 31 17.29 -7.31 40.60
C LEU A 31 17.98 -5.96 40.86
N HIS A 32 17.90 -5.03 39.91
CA HIS A 32 18.54 -3.71 39.99
C HIS A 32 17.50 -2.60 39.80
N PRO A 33 17.46 -1.59 40.69
CA PRO A 33 16.72 -0.37 40.45
C PRO A 33 17.49 0.55 39.50
N LEU A 34 16.77 1.16 38.56
CA LEU A 34 17.32 2.18 37.67
C LEU A 34 17.15 3.58 38.27
N PRO A 35 18.08 4.52 38.01
CA PRO A 35 17.97 5.89 38.52
C PRO A 35 16.67 6.55 38.00
N PRO A 36 15.88 7.23 38.85
CA PRO A 36 14.71 7.95 38.38
C PRO A 36 15.14 9.12 37.49
N GLY A 37 14.66 9.15 36.25
CA GLY A 37 14.74 10.33 35.40
C GLY A 37 13.75 11.37 35.92
N PHE A 38 14.22 12.38 36.64
CA PHE A 38 13.42 13.48 37.20
C PHE A 38 12.38 13.09 38.28
N ALA A 39 11.89 14.10 39.01
CA ALA A 39 10.88 13.92 40.05
C ALA A 39 9.52 13.57 39.42
N GLY A 40 8.90 12.46 39.86
CA GLY A 40 7.55 12.05 39.45
C GLY A 40 7.46 10.86 38.49
N GLN A 41 8.58 10.29 38.03
CA GLN A 41 8.57 9.05 37.22
C GLN A 41 8.47 7.78 38.10
N PRO A 42 7.76 6.73 37.65
CA PRO A 42 7.68 5.46 38.37
C PRO A 42 9.05 4.77 38.45
N LEU A 43 9.31 4.08 39.55
CA LEU A 43 10.54 3.29 39.75
C LEU A 43 10.64 2.22 38.64
N ARG A 44 11.79 2.17 37.98
CA ARG A 44 12.10 1.14 36.99
C ARG A 44 13.04 0.09 37.57
N LEU A 45 12.76 -1.17 37.26
CA LEU A 45 13.49 -2.35 37.74
C LEU A 45 13.93 -3.19 36.55
N GLU A 46 15.11 -3.79 36.64
CA GLU A 46 15.62 -4.75 35.65
C GLU A 46 16.28 -5.95 36.35
N SER A 47 16.36 -7.09 35.67
CA SER A 47 17.19 -8.22 36.10
C SER A 47 18.49 -8.29 35.31
N ARG A 48 19.58 -8.65 35.98
CA ARG A 48 20.90 -8.87 35.36
C ARG A 48 21.39 -10.29 35.63
N PRO A 49 21.89 -11.01 34.62
CA PRO A 49 22.44 -12.35 34.81
C PRO A 49 23.65 -12.32 35.73
N VAL A 50 23.81 -13.38 36.53
CA VAL A 50 25.04 -13.59 37.32
C VAL A 50 26.10 -14.20 36.40
N PRO A 51 27.31 -13.63 36.32
CA PRO A 51 28.38 -14.19 35.49
C PRO A 51 28.66 -15.67 35.82
N GLY A 52 28.73 -16.52 34.79
CA GLY A 52 29.02 -17.96 34.94
C GLY A 52 27.80 -18.86 35.16
N THR A 53 26.58 -18.32 35.14
CA THR A 53 25.33 -19.11 35.16
C THR A 53 24.58 -18.96 33.83
N GLU A 54 24.28 -20.06 33.14
CA GLU A 54 23.30 -20.04 32.05
C GLU A 54 21.89 -19.93 32.67
N PRO A 55 21.08 -18.91 32.32
CA PRO A 55 19.70 -18.87 32.75
C PRO A 55 18.87 -19.85 31.88
N PRO A 56 18.36 -20.98 32.41
CA PRO A 56 17.39 -21.79 31.67
C PRO A 56 16.13 -20.98 31.33
N ALA A 57 15.27 -21.53 30.49
CA ALA A 57 13.93 -21.00 30.22
C ALA A 57 13.14 -20.81 31.53
N GLN A 58 13.12 -19.59 32.06
CA GLN A 58 12.66 -19.29 33.43
C GLN A 58 11.44 -18.36 33.40
N LEU A 59 10.55 -18.57 34.37
CA LEU A 59 9.50 -17.65 34.75
C LEU A 59 10.03 -16.78 35.89
N LEU A 60 9.99 -15.46 35.70
CA LEU A 60 10.37 -14.47 36.69
C LEU A 60 9.09 -13.84 37.26
N ARG A 61 8.95 -13.82 38.58
CA ARG A 61 7.84 -13.14 39.28
C ARG A 61 8.42 -12.04 40.16
N LEU A 62 8.13 -10.79 39.80
CA LEU A 62 8.43 -9.65 40.63
C LEU A 62 7.33 -9.53 41.68
N GLU A 63 7.73 -9.58 42.95
CA GLU A 63 6.82 -9.40 44.08
C GLU A 63 7.16 -8.11 44.81
N ALA A 64 6.13 -7.39 45.23
CA ALA A 64 6.26 -6.16 46.01
C ALA A 64 5.54 -6.27 47.35
N SER A 65 6.04 -5.57 48.37
CA SER A 65 5.43 -5.45 49.69
C SER A 65 5.63 -4.04 50.27
N PRO A 66 4.67 -3.49 51.03
CA PRO A 66 4.88 -2.26 51.80
C PRO A 66 5.79 -2.48 53.02
N ASP A 67 5.98 -3.73 53.45
CA ASP A 67 6.79 -4.13 54.61
C ASP A 67 7.69 -5.34 54.25
N ALA A 68 9.00 -5.22 54.49
CA ALA A 68 9.96 -6.28 54.23
C ALA A 68 9.86 -7.45 55.22
N GLY A 69 9.33 -7.22 56.43
CA GLY A 69 9.34 -8.18 57.55
C GLY A 69 7.98 -8.81 57.88
N ALA A 70 6.86 -8.19 57.50
CA ALA A 70 5.53 -8.75 57.64
C ALA A 70 5.09 -9.39 56.31
N GLY A 71 4.46 -10.57 56.35
CA GLY A 71 3.86 -11.19 55.15
C GLY A 71 2.94 -10.22 54.38
N GLY A 72 2.69 -10.49 53.10
CA GLY A 72 1.96 -9.56 52.21
C GLY A 72 2.63 -9.29 50.86
N TRP A 73 3.62 -10.09 50.48
CA TRP A 73 4.21 -10.05 49.14
C TRP A 73 3.17 -10.40 48.07
N MET A 74 2.93 -9.47 47.15
CA MET A 74 2.02 -9.66 46.02
C MET A 74 2.79 -9.66 44.71
N GLU A 75 2.44 -10.57 43.80
CA GLU A 75 2.97 -10.56 42.42
C GLU A 75 2.54 -9.25 41.75
N THR A 76 3.54 -8.43 41.40
CA THR A 76 3.36 -7.15 40.71
C THR A 76 3.66 -7.24 39.22
N GLY A 77 4.44 -8.25 38.81
CA GLY A 77 4.75 -8.51 37.41
C GLY A 77 5.30 -9.91 37.17
N ARG A 78 5.05 -10.43 35.97
CA ARG A 78 5.48 -11.73 35.47
C ARG A 78 6.21 -11.58 34.15
N PHE A 79 7.38 -12.21 34.04
CA PHE A 79 8.30 -12.04 32.91
C PHE A 79 8.88 -13.38 32.48
N HIS A 80 9.25 -13.48 31.20
CA HIS A 80 9.88 -14.68 30.63
C HIS A 80 11.36 -14.39 30.41
N ASP A 81 12.20 -15.25 30.98
CA ASP A 81 13.66 -15.28 30.84
C ASP A 81 14.40 -14.07 31.43
N VAL A 82 14.00 -12.85 31.10
CA VAL A 82 14.65 -11.61 31.55
C VAL A 82 13.60 -10.57 31.90
N LEU A 83 13.87 -9.77 32.94
CA LEU A 83 13.15 -8.54 33.25
C LEU A 83 13.94 -7.36 32.67
N PHE A 84 13.52 -6.85 31.52
CA PHE A 84 14.06 -5.61 30.98
C PHE A 84 13.56 -4.41 31.80
N PRO A 85 14.17 -3.22 31.69
CA PRO A 85 13.70 -2.01 32.36
C PRO A 85 12.17 -1.88 32.36
N TRP A 86 11.53 -2.11 33.51
CA TRP A 86 10.08 -2.16 33.65
C TRP A 86 9.61 -1.24 34.77
N ALA A 87 8.58 -0.45 34.50
CA ALA A 87 8.04 0.52 35.45
C ALA A 87 6.98 -0.11 36.36
N ASP A 88 7.17 -0.02 37.68
CA ASP A 88 6.12 -0.41 38.63
C ASP A 88 5.11 0.72 38.81
N GLY A 89 4.02 0.67 38.05
CA GLY A 89 2.95 1.67 38.10
C GLY A 89 2.20 1.72 39.43
N GLY A 90 2.21 0.65 40.22
CA GLY A 90 1.61 0.65 41.56
C GLY A 90 2.48 1.33 42.62
N ALA A 91 3.72 1.71 42.32
CA ALA A 91 4.65 2.26 43.30
C ALA A 91 4.19 3.62 43.89
N GLY A 92 3.42 4.41 43.11
CA GLY A 92 2.91 5.71 43.54
C GLY A 92 1.90 5.65 44.70
N GLU A 93 1.31 4.49 44.97
CA GLU A 93 0.31 4.28 46.01
C GLU A 93 0.92 4.05 47.41
N ALA A 94 2.24 3.80 47.48
CA ALA A 94 2.92 3.40 48.71
C ALA A 94 4.04 4.37 49.11
N ARG A 95 4.08 4.77 50.39
CA ARG A 95 5.15 5.62 50.95
C ARG A 95 6.53 4.92 50.96
N ARG A 96 6.53 3.59 51.02
CA ARG A 96 7.71 2.70 50.95
C ARG A 96 7.29 1.41 50.25
N ARG A 97 8.18 0.85 49.43
CA ARG A 97 7.92 -0.38 48.67
C ARG A 97 9.19 -1.21 48.57
N PHE A 98 9.10 -2.49 48.91
CA PHE A 98 10.17 -3.47 48.86
C PHE A 98 9.92 -4.44 47.72
N TYR A 99 10.99 -4.90 47.05
CA TYR A 99 10.91 -5.77 45.88
C TYR A 99 11.73 -7.04 46.07
N ARG A 100 11.24 -8.15 45.52
CA ARG A 100 12.03 -9.36 45.33
C ARG A 100 11.65 -10.04 44.02
N LEU A 101 12.59 -10.79 43.46
CA LEU A 101 12.39 -11.57 42.25
C LEU A 101 12.38 -13.06 42.60
N ARG A 102 11.33 -13.78 42.20
CA ARG A 102 11.23 -15.24 42.32
C ARG A 102 11.40 -15.90 40.96
N PHE A 103 11.99 -17.09 40.98
CA PHE A 103 12.29 -17.88 39.78
C PHE A 103 11.58 -19.23 39.84
N SER A 104 11.01 -19.66 38.72
CA SER A 104 10.49 -21.02 38.54
C SER A 104 10.64 -21.49 37.10
N LYS A 105 10.54 -22.80 36.84
CA LYS A 105 10.47 -23.31 35.46
C LYS A 105 9.14 -22.92 34.81
N ARG A 106 9.17 -22.55 33.53
CA ARG A 106 7.94 -22.30 32.74
C ARG A 106 7.14 -23.58 32.55
N THR A 107 5.82 -23.46 32.65
CA THR A 107 4.82 -24.50 32.42
C THR A 107 3.93 -24.12 31.24
N ALA A 108 3.10 -25.05 30.78
CA ALA A 108 2.08 -24.73 29.79
C ALA A 108 1.03 -23.72 30.28
N GLN A 109 0.98 -23.35 31.56
CA GLN A 109 0.06 -22.31 32.07
C GLN A 109 0.70 -20.91 32.09
N ASP A 110 1.99 -20.80 31.78
CA ASP A 110 2.71 -19.54 31.67
C ASP A 110 2.62 -19.01 30.23
N ASP A 111 1.39 -18.95 29.72
CA ASP A 111 0.99 -18.48 28.39
C ASP A 111 0.58 -16.99 28.39
N TRP A 112 1.06 -16.24 29.39
CA TRP A 112 0.90 -14.78 29.51
C TRP A 112 2.04 -14.14 30.31
N LYS A 113 2.30 -12.84 30.09
CA LYS A 113 3.32 -12.05 30.78
C LYS A 113 2.97 -10.56 30.83
N ASN A 114 3.74 -9.77 31.59
CA ASN A 114 3.51 -8.34 31.79
C ASN A 114 4.50 -7.41 31.07
N GLN A 115 5.44 -7.97 30.31
CA GLN A 115 6.35 -7.21 29.46
C GLN A 115 6.51 -7.89 28.09
N LEU A 116 6.40 -7.10 27.02
CA LEU A 116 6.77 -7.54 25.67
C LEU A 116 8.14 -7.04 25.30
N VAL A 117 8.77 -7.75 24.38
CA VAL A 117 10.04 -7.37 23.75
C VAL A 117 9.78 -7.04 22.28
N PHE A 118 10.31 -5.92 21.82
CA PHE A 118 10.27 -5.50 20.42
C PHE A 118 11.69 -5.50 19.83
N PRO A 119 11.91 -5.87 18.54
CA PRO A 119 10.93 -6.22 17.49
C PRO A 119 10.43 -7.67 17.50
N GLU A 120 11.02 -8.52 18.33
CA GLU A 120 10.75 -9.96 18.32
C GLU A 120 10.23 -10.44 19.68
N ASP A 121 9.08 -11.12 19.67
CA ASP A 121 8.51 -11.76 20.84
C ASP A 121 7.88 -13.11 20.49
N GLY A 122 8.03 -14.10 21.37
CA GLY A 122 7.45 -15.44 21.20
C GLY A 122 5.93 -15.48 21.29
N PHE A 123 5.29 -14.42 21.79
CA PHE A 123 3.81 -14.35 21.90
C PHE A 123 3.12 -13.81 20.66
N ARG A 124 3.87 -13.36 19.63
CA ARG A 124 3.28 -12.81 18.39
C ARG A 124 2.43 -13.85 17.69
N SER A 125 1.29 -13.42 17.15
CA SER A 125 0.40 -14.22 16.29
C SER A 125 1.17 -14.94 15.18
N ARG A 126 0.62 -16.02 14.62
CA ARG A 126 1.27 -16.73 13.51
C ARG A 126 1.50 -15.78 12.33
N GLU A 127 2.64 -15.93 11.68
CA GLU A 127 2.95 -15.19 10.45
C GLU A 127 2.11 -15.74 9.31
N LEU A 128 1.46 -14.84 8.56
CA LEU A 128 0.76 -15.17 7.31
C LEU A 128 1.71 -14.93 6.14
N GLU A 129 1.53 -15.68 5.04
CA GLU A 129 2.32 -15.51 3.82
C GLU A 129 2.27 -14.06 3.29
N GLY A 130 3.43 -13.51 2.93
CA GLY A 130 3.56 -12.16 2.35
C GLY A 130 4.02 -11.07 3.32
N GLY A 131 4.45 -11.41 4.54
CA GLY A 131 4.97 -10.45 5.51
C GLY A 131 3.87 -9.49 5.95
N THR A 132 2.91 -9.99 6.73
CA THR A 132 1.78 -9.20 7.25
C THR A 132 2.05 -8.69 8.65
N VAL A 133 1.28 -7.69 9.10
CA VAL A 133 1.33 -7.19 10.48
C VAL A 133 1.04 -8.35 11.45
N ARG A 134 1.96 -8.60 12.38
CA ARG A 134 1.75 -9.56 13.47
C ARG A 134 1.29 -8.81 14.71
N TRP A 135 0.74 -9.51 15.69
CA TRP A 135 0.23 -8.85 16.89
C TRP A 135 0.37 -9.70 18.15
N VAL A 136 0.39 -9.02 19.29
CA VAL A 136 0.18 -9.63 20.61
C VAL A 136 -1.01 -8.96 21.28
N LYS A 137 -2.06 -9.72 21.58
CA LYS A 137 -3.23 -9.22 22.29
C LYS A 137 -2.90 -8.94 23.76
N PHE A 138 -3.54 -7.92 24.30
CA PHE A 138 -3.45 -7.61 25.71
C PHE A 138 -4.81 -7.28 26.35
N ALA A 139 -4.84 -7.42 27.67
CA ALA A 139 -5.92 -6.95 28.53
C ALA A 139 -5.37 -6.01 29.61
N LEU A 140 -6.11 -4.95 29.92
CA LEU A 140 -5.87 -4.00 31.00
C LEU A 140 -7.10 -4.01 31.90
N ARG A 141 -6.97 -4.49 33.14
CA ARG A 141 -8.11 -4.45 34.06
C ARG A 141 -8.27 -3.04 34.62
N THR A 142 -9.51 -2.59 34.79
CA THR A 142 -9.78 -1.23 35.27
C THR A 142 -9.45 -1.04 36.76
N ASP A 143 -9.32 -2.13 37.52
CA ASP A 143 -8.89 -2.11 38.93
C ASP A 143 -7.35 -2.13 39.10
N GLU A 144 -6.59 -2.36 38.04
CA GLU A 144 -5.13 -2.25 37.99
C GLU A 144 -4.65 -1.69 36.64
N PRO A 145 -5.02 -0.44 36.29
CA PRO A 145 -4.90 0.10 34.93
C PRO A 145 -3.46 0.30 34.44
N TRP A 146 -2.48 0.04 35.29
CA TRP A 146 -1.05 0.07 34.99
C TRP A 146 -0.47 -1.30 34.63
N ARG A 147 -1.21 -2.40 34.87
CA ARG A 147 -0.73 -3.77 34.63
C ARG A 147 -1.29 -4.31 33.33
N VAL A 148 -0.41 -4.50 32.36
CA VAL A 148 -0.74 -5.04 31.03
C VAL A 148 -0.60 -6.56 31.03
N TYR A 149 -1.64 -7.27 30.62
CA TYR A 149 -1.63 -8.73 30.49
C TYR A 149 -1.48 -9.11 29.03
N PHE A 150 -0.27 -9.42 28.58
CA PHE A 150 -0.02 -9.90 27.22
C PHE A 150 -0.27 -11.41 27.14
N GLN A 151 -1.13 -11.82 26.22
CA GLN A 151 -1.45 -13.24 25.99
C GLN A 151 -0.58 -13.82 24.87
N ASP A 152 -0.21 -15.09 24.98
CA ASP A 152 0.33 -15.86 23.87
C ASP A 152 -0.71 -15.90 22.73
N SER A 153 -0.49 -15.09 21.70
CA SER A 153 -1.46 -14.90 20.61
C SER A 153 -1.37 -16.01 19.54
N VAL A 154 -0.42 -16.95 19.67
CA VAL A 154 -0.43 -18.20 18.90
C VAL A 154 -1.42 -19.16 19.53
N ARG A 155 -1.42 -19.27 20.86
CA ARG A 155 -2.31 -20.15 21.61
C ARG A 155 -3.71 -19.60 21.75
N TRP A 156 -3.81 -18.30 22.03
CA TRP A 156 -5.06 -17.60 22.29
C TRP A 156 -5.25 -16.50 21.24
N PRO A 157 -5.84 -16.79 20.08
CA PRO A 157 -6.04 -15.78 19.04
C PRO A 157 -7.01 -14.67 19.46
N PHE A 158 -7.86 -14.89 20.46
CA PHE A 158 -8.94 -14.00 20.88
C PHE A 158 -8.89 -13.72 22.39
N HIS A 159 -9.37 -12.53 22.80
CA HIS A 159 -9.32 -12.08 24.19
C HIS A 159 -10.23 -12.88 25.12
N TYR A 160 -11.41 -13.28 24.65
CA TYR A 160 -12.42 -13.96 25.47
C TYR A 160 -11.91 -15.29 26.04
N GLU A 161 -11.38 -16.15 25.18
CA GLU A 161 -10.86 -17.47 25.53
C GLU A 161 -9.69 -17.35 26.50
N PHE A 162 -8.83 -16.34 26.31
CA PHE A 162 -7.74 -16.03 27.22
C PHE A 162 -8.26 -15.53 28.58
N ALA A 163 -9.10 -14.49 28.58
CA ALA A 163 -9.55 -13.83 29.79
C ALA A 163 -10.35 -14.77 30.69
N THR A 164 -11.26 -15.56 30.12
CA THR A 164 -12.05 -16.54 30.88
C THR A 164 -11.20 -17.70 31.41
N ALA A 165 -10.06 -18.01 30.78
CA ALA A 165 -9.14 -19.06 31.21
C ALA A 165 -8.06 -18.60 32.20
N ARG A 166 -7.70 -17.30 32.22
CA ARG A 166 -6.51 -16.79 32.94
C ARG A 166 -6.75 -15.62 33.88
N LEU A 167 -7.80 -14.83 33.66
CA LEU A 167 -8.05 -13.62 34.42
C LEU A 167 -9.22 -13.87 35.37
N SER A 168 -8.91 -14.04 36.66
CA SER A 168 -9.86 -14.45 37.70
C SER A 168 -11.19 -13.67 37.77
N PRO A 169 -11.25 -12.35 37.50
CA PRO A 169 -12.52 -11.61 37.49
C PRO A 169 -13.51 -12.02 36.38
N PHE A 170 -13.05 -12.77 35.37
CA PHE A 170 -13.80 -13.14 34.17
C PHE A 170 -13.95 -14.66 33.99
N THR A 171 -13.40 -15.46 34.90
CA THR A 171 -13.46 -16.92 34.80
C THR A 171 -14.90 -17.43 34.79
N GLY A 172 -15.23 -18.25 33.80
CA GLY A 172 -16.55 -18.86 33.64
C GLY A 172 -17.61 -17.96 33.02
N MET A 173 -17.30 -16.70 32.65
CA MET A 173 -18.22 -15.86 31.89
C MET A 173 -18.51 -16.45 30.52
N THR A 174 -19.75 -16.31 30.07
CA THR A 174 -20.13 -16.53 28.67
C THR A 174 -19.63 -15.39 27.78
N ARG A 175 -19.58 -15.61 26.47
CA ARG A 175 -19.13 -14.59 25.51
C ARG A 175 -19.96 -13.29 25.61
N PRO A 176 -21.30 -13.32 25.65
CA PRO A 176 -22.10 -12.10 25.80
C PRO A 176 -21.83 -11.34 27.11
N GLU A 177 -21.64 -12.06 28.22
CA GLU A 177 -21.32 -11.44 29.51
C GLU A 177 -19.95 -10.75 29.49
N PHE A 178 -18.95 -11.40 28.87
CA PHE A 178 -17.62 -10.83 28.72
C PHE A 178 -17.62 -9.62 27.78
N ASP A 179 -18.29 -9.72 26.63
CA ASP A 179 -18.41 -8.61 25.67
C ASP A 179 -19.07 -7.39 26.31
N ALA A 180 -20.10 -7.59 27.16
CA ALA A 180 -20.77 -6.51 27.88
C ALA A 180 -19.86 -5.74 28.84
N VAL A 181 -18.88 -6.40 29.46
CA VAL A 181 -17.95 -5.77 30.42
C VAL A 181 -16.59 -5.38 29.81
N SER A 182 -16.37 -5.65 28.51
CA SER A 182 -15.09 -5.40 27.84
C SER A 182 -15.19 -4.49 26.62
N LEU A 183 -16.31 -4.50 25.89
CA LEU A 183 -16.48 -3.76 24.63
C LEU A 183 -17.31 -2.48 24.77
N ARG A 184 -18.05 -2.30 25.87
CA ARG A 184 -18.88 -1.12 26.13
C ARG A 184 -18.29 -0.28 27.26
N ARG A 185 -18.47 1.04 27.23
CA ARG A 185 -17.97 1.95 28.28
C ARG A 185 -18.75 1.84 29.58
N ILE A 186 -20.06 1.63 29.49
CA ILE A 186 -20.91 1.48 30.68
C ILE A 186 -20.61 0.13 31.33
N GLY A 187 -20.08 0.15 32.55
CA GLY A 187 -19.77 -1.06 33.31
C GLY A 187 -18.48 -1.77 32.87
N GLN A 188 -17.60 -1.09 32.12
CA GLN A 188 -16.35 -1.67 31.64
C GLN A 188 -15.45 -2.09 32.81
N ARG A 189 -14.97 -3.33 32.78
CA ARG A 189 -14.07 -3.94 33.79
C ARG A 189 -12.71 -4.30 33.23
N VAL A 190 -12.58 -4.35 31.91
CA VAL A 190 -11.33 -4.62 31.20
C VAL A 190 -11.30 -3.87 29.88
N VAL A 191 -10.16 -3.29 29.56
CA VAL A 191 -9.86 -2.69 28.27
C VAL A 191 -9.03 -3.70 27.48
N LEU A 192 -9.45 -3.95 26.24
CA LEU A 192 -8.81 -4.91 25.35
C LEU A 192 -8.01 -4.17 24.28
N GLY A 193 -6.94 -4.78 23.82
CA GLY A 193 -6.16 -4.22 22.72
C GLY A 193 -5.15 -5.19 22.15
N ALA A 194 -4.30 -4.67 21.26
CA ALA A 194 -3.19 -5.41 20.69
C ALA A 194 -1.97 -4.50 20.49
N VAL A 195 -0.78 -5.05 20.72
CA VAL A 195 0.47 -4.46 20.24
C VAL A 195 0.72 -5.05 18.86
N LEU A 196 0.85 -4.18 17.86
CA LEU A 196 1.08 -4.54 16.47
C LEU A 196 2.56 -4.45 16.15
N PHE A 197 3.05 -5.50 15.51
CA PHE A 197 4.41 -5.62 15.01
C PHE A 197 4.37 -5.40 13.51
N PRO A 198 5.15 -4.44 12.99
CA PRO A 198 5.24 -4.21 11.57
C PRO A 198 5.77 -5.48 10.87
N PRO A 199 5.44 -5.65 9.58
CA PRO A 199 5.82 -6.84 8.82
C PRO A 199 7.33 -6.95 8.58
N ARG A 200 8.08 -5.83 8.71
CA ARG A 200 9.54 -5.81 8.58
C ARG A 200 10.18 -5.51 9.93
N PRO A 201 11.21 -6.26 10.35
CA PRO A 201 11.90 -6.02 11.61
C PRO A 201 12.76 -4.73 11.61
N SER A 202 12.99 -4.12 10.44
CA SER A 202 13.73 -2.86 10.28
C SER A 202 13.00 -1.64 10.85
N PHE A 203 11.66 -1.69 10.96
CA PHE A 203 10.88 -0.60 11.54
C PHE A 203 11.25 -0.39 13.02
N ARG A 204 11.62 0.84 13.35
CA ARG A 204 11.85 1.29 14.74
C ARG A 204 10.58 1.87 15.34
N GLU A 205 9.45 1.21 15.11
CA GLU A 205 8.14 1.63 15.60
C GLU A 205 7.19 0.44 15.73
N TYR A 206 6.22 0.54 16.63
CA TYR A 206 5.16 -0.44 16.82
C TYR A 206 3.82 0.25 17.09
N GLY A 207 2.74 -0.48 16.85
CA GLY A 207 1.38 0.03 16.96
C GLY A 207 0.73 -0.44 18.25
N VAL A 208 -0.14 0.37 18.81
CA VAL A 208 -1.03 0.00 19.91
C VAL A 208 -2.45 0.22 19.45
N GLN A 209 -3.26 -0.84 19.48
CA GLN A 209 -4.70 -0.77 19.26
C GLN A 209 -5.45 -0.90 20.57
N LEU A 210 -6.55 -0.16 20.68
CA LEU A 210 -7.53 -0.29 21.75
C LEU A 210 -8.87 -0.70 21.13
N THR A 211 -9.49 -1.72 21.70
CA THR A 211 -10.72 -2.33 21.20
C THR A 211 -11.91 -1.92 22.08
N GLY A 212 -12.99 -1.47 21.44
CA GLY A 212 -14.24 -1.08 22.08
C GLY A 212 -15.27 -0.64 21.04
N LEU A 213 -16.55 -0.86 21.32
CA LEU A 213 -17.68 -0.48 20.47
C LEU A 213 -18.13 0.97 20.68
N ASP A 214 -17.88 1.54 21.87
CA ASP A 214 -18.18 2.94 22.17
C ASP A 214 -16.90 3.77 22.11
N ALA A 215 -16.97 5.01 21.60
CA ALA A 215 -15.79 5.87 21.45
C ALA A 215 -15.15 6.24 22.79
N TYR A 216 -13.84 6.01 22.90
CA TYR A 216 -13.04 6.43 24.06
C TYR A 216 -12.65 7.91 23.97
N THR A 217 -12.46 8.53 25.13
CA THR A 217 -11.98 9.92 25.25
C THR A 217 -10.45 9.98 25.12
N PRO A 218 -9.87 11.14 24.74
CA PRO A 218 -8.42 11.30 24.64
C PRO A 218 -7.67 10.99 25.95
N ALA A 219 -8.26 11.32 27.10
CA ALA A 219 -7.66 11.03 28.41
C ALA A 219 -7.60 9.52 28.71
N GLU A 220 -8.67 8.78 28.43
CA GLU A 220 -8.71 7.32 28.55
C GLU A 220 -7.66 6.67 27.64
N VAL A 221 -7.62 7.07 26.36
CA VAL A 221 -6.64 6.58 25.38
C VAL A 221 -5.21 6.89 25.84
N GLY A 222 -4.92 8.12 26.25
CA GLY A 222 -3.59 8.53 26.71
C GLY A 222 -3.10 7.72 27.90
N GLN A 223 -3.97 7.45 28.88
CA GLN A 223 -3.63 6.63 30.04
C GLN A 223 -3.28 5.18 29.65
N TRP A 224 -4.15 4.52 28.89
CA TRP A 224 -3.95 3.12 28.52
C TRP A 224 -2.79 2.95 27.54
N PHE A 225 -2.63 3.88 26.60
CA PHE A 225 -1.50 3.90 25.68
C PHE A 225 -0.16 4.03 26.42
N ALA A 226 -0.08 4.92 27.41
CA ALA A 226 1.11 5.07 28.24
C ALA A 226 1.42 3.79 29.05
N ALA A 227 0.39 3.11 29.59
CA ALA A 227 0.56 1.84 30.30
C ALA A 227 1.14 0.75 29.38
N VAL A 228 0.61 0.61 28.16
CA VAL A 228 1.12 -0.34 27.16
C VAL A 228 2.54 0.03 26.73
N LYS A 229 2.80 1.30 26.41
CA LYS A 229 4.13 1.78 26.02
C LYS A 229 5.20 1.50 27.08
N ASN A 230 4.86 1.64 28.37
CA ASN A 230 5.77 1.34 29.48
C ASN A 230 5.99 -0.16 29.71
N ALA A 231 5.10 -1.02 29.19
CA ALA A 231 5.19 -2.46 29.29
C ALA A 231 5.84 -3.13 28.07
N VAL A 232 6.18 -2.37 27.03
CA VAL A 232 6.94 -2.85 25.86
C VAL A 232 8.39 -2.39 25.98
N TYR A 233 9.33 -3.32 26.00
CA TYR A 233 10.75 -3.03 25.89
C TYR A 233 11.12 -2.79 24.42
N PRO A 234 11.56 -1.58 24.02
CA PRO A 234 11.79 -1.23 22.63
C PRO A 234 13.16 -1.68 22.07
N GLY A 235 13.98 -2.38 22.87
CA GLY A 235 15.37 -2.64 22.55
C GLY A 235 16.28 -1.41 22.74
N ASP A 236 17.59 -1.62 22.68
CA ASP A 236 18.60 -0.59 22.98
C ASP A 236 18.60 0.57 21.97
N GLY A 237 18.17 0.30 20.74
CA GLY A 237 18.01 1.30 19.68
C GLY A 237 16.75 2.16 19.79
N GLY A 238 15.85 1.85 20.74
CA GLY A 238 14.55 2.49 20.87
C GLY A 238 13.56 2.11 19.75
N ALA A 239 12.28 2.42 20.01
CA ALA A 239 11.18 2.27 19.08
C ALA A 239 10.06 3.24 19.43
N GLU A 240 9.46 3.87 18.43
CA GLU A 240 8.31 4.75 18.61
C GLU A 240 7.02 3.94 18.77
N ALA A 241 6.19 4.29 19.74
CA ALA A 241 4.85 3.72 19.88
C ALA A 241 3.85 4.62 19.15
N LEU A 242 2.98 4.03 18.33
CA LEU A 242 1.94 4.72 17.57
C LEU A 242 0.56 4.21 17.97
N TYR A 243 -0.43 5.09 18.14
CA TYR A 243 -1.81 4.67 18.37
C TYR A 243 -2.48 4.38 17.02
N MET A 244 -2.81 3.12 16.79
CA MET A 244 -3.43 2.64 15.56
C MET A 244 -4.86 2.15 15.87
N PRO A 245 -5.87 3.03 15.85
CA PRO A 245 -7.21 2.70 16.32
C PRO A 245 -7.85 1.59 15.48
N VAL A 246 -8.66 0.75 16.13
CA VAL A 246 -9.58 -0.16 15.40
C VAL A 246 -10.67 0.65 14.69
N PHE A 247 -11.41 0.02 13.77
CA PHE A 247 -12.41 0.69 12.94
C PHE A 247 -13.39 1.54 13.78
N GLU A 248 -13.95 0.98 14.85
CA GLU A 248 -14.93 1.61 15.73
C GLU A 248 -14.38 2.86 16.44
N GLN A 249 -13.06 2.94 16.65
CA GLN A 249 -12.40 4.06 17.32
C GLN A 249 -11.81 5.08 16.33
N SER A 250 -11.69 4.73 15.05
CA SER A 250 -10.94 5.50 14.05
C SER A 250 -11.46 6.93 13.83
N ALA A 251 -12.79 7.12 13.81
CA ALA A 251 -13.40 8.43 13.62
C ALA A 251 -13.16 9.36 14.83
N ALA A 252 -13.25 8.82 16.04
CA ALA A 252 -12.97 9.58 17.25
C ALA A 252 -11.49 9.94 17.36
N ALA A 253 -10.59 8.98 17.11
CA ALA A 253 -9.15 9.22 17.13
C ALA A 253 -8.69 10.27 16.11
N ARG A 254 -9.24 10.27 14.89
CA ARG A 254 -8.94 11.30 13.87
C ARG A 254 -9.44 12.67 14.29
N ARG A 255 -10.68 12.77 14.78
CA ARG A 255 -11.25 14.04 15.27
C ARG A 255 -10.43 14.62 16.42
N ASP A 256 -9.93 13.77 17.31
CA ASP A 256 -9.25 14.18 18.54
C ASP A 256 -7.70 14.09 18.44
N ALA A 257 -7.15 14.01 17.23
CA ALA A 257 -5.73 13.76 16.98
C ALA A 257 -4.79 14.81 17.62
N GLU A 258 -5.15 16.09 17.59
CA GLU A 258 -4.36 17.16 18.24
C GLU A 258 -4.36 17.02 19.76
N ALA A 259 -5.51 16.67 20.36
CA ALA A 259 -5.62 16.43 21.80
C ALA A 259 -4.81 15.20 22.23
N LEU A 260 -4.79 14.15 21.41
CA LEU A 260 -3.96 12.96 21.61
C LEU A 260 -2.47 13.28 21.49
N ALA A 261 -2.07 14.07 20.50
CA ALA A 261 -0.68 14.50 20.32
C ALA A 261 -0.17 15.30 21.54
N ALA A 262 -1.01 16.15 22.14
CA ALA A 262 -0.69 16.87 23.38
C ALA A 262 -0.46 15.94 24.59
N LEU A 263 -0.98 14.71 24.55
CA LEU A 263 -0.76 13.65 25.55
C LEU A 263 0.42 12.72 25.18
N GLY A 264 1.18 13.04 24.12
CA GLY A 264 2.29 12.21 23.62
C GLY A 264 1.82 10.97 22.87
N VAL A 265 0.62 10.99 22.30
CA VAL A 265 0.02 9.89 21.52
C VAL A 265 -0.08 10.31 20.04
N THR A 266 0.80 9.75 19.21
CA THR A 266 0.76 9.94 17.75
C THR A 266 -0.26 8.99 17.14
N VAL A 267 -1.30 9.51 16.48
CA VAL A 267 -2.29 8.69 15.75
C VAL A 267 -1.73 8.29 14.39
N ALA A 268 -1.82 6.99 14.06
CA ALA A 268 -1.41 6.43 12.78
C ALA A 268 -2.37 5.30 12.33
N SER A 269 -2.14 4.72 11.15
CA SER A 269 -2.83 3.50 10.69
C SER A 269 -1.83 2.41 10.31
N VAL A 270 -2.31 1.17 10.19
CA VAL A 270 -1.50 0.03 9.72
C VAL A 270 -1.01 0.19 8.27
N ASP A 271 -1.63 1.08 7.49
CA ASP A 271 -1.22 1.38 6.11
C ASP A 271 0.19 1.96 6.03
N ARG A 272 0.65 2.57 7.11
CA ARG A 272 2.04 3.03 7.28
C ARG A 272 3.07 1.92 7.05
N TRP A 273 2.67 0.66 7.22
CA TRP A 273 3.55 -0.51 7.12
C TRP A 273 3.30 -1.38 5.89
N LEU A 274 2.24 -1.11 5.12
CA LEU A 274 1.92 -1.85 3.90
C LEU A 274 2.76 -1.31 2.73
N LEU A 275 3.01 -2.16 1.72
CA LEU A 275 3.93 -1.97 0.58
C LEU A 275 3.85 -0.56 -0.07
N PRO A 276 4.95 -0.03 -0.65
CA PRO A 276 5.00 1.32 -1.20
C PRO A 276 3.99 1.49 -2.35
N HIS A 277 3.23 2.60 -2.30
CA HIS A 277 2.19 3.03 -3.24
C HIS A 277 1.23 1.92 -3.71
N HIS A 278 -0.02 1.94 -3.25
CA HIS A 278 -1.04 1.08 -3.82
C HIS A 278 -1.49 1.61 -5.18
N ILE A 279 -1.16 0.89 -6.25
CA ILE A 279 -1.60 1.19 -7.62
C ILE A 279 -2.86 0.37 -7.90
N TYR A 280 -4.03 1.01 -7.83
CA TYR A 280 -5.33 0.39 -8.12
C TYR A 280 -5.57 0.24 -9.62
N SER A 281 -5.02 1.14 -10.42
CA SER A 281 -5.00 1.08 -11.88
C SER A 281 -3.65 1.58 -12.37
N SER A 282 -2.93 0.74 -13.12
CA SER A 282 -1.67 1.12 -13.77
C SER A 282 -1.94 1.96 -15.03
N GLY A 283 -0.98 2.79 -15.40
CA GLY A 283 -1.08 3.60 -16.61
C GLY A 283 -0.30 4.89 -16.49
N TRP A 284 -0.71 5.88 -17.28
CA TRP A 284 -0.12 7.21 -17.26
C TRP A 284 -1.15 8.28 -17.60
N ALA A 285 -0.88 9.53 -17.23
CA ALA A 285 -1.73 10.67 -17.51
C ALA A 285 -0.89 11.92 -17.73
N LEU A 286 -1.38 12.82 -18.58
CA LEU A 286 -0.85 14.16 -18.78
C LEU A 286 -2.00 15.14 -18.58
N GLY A 287 -1.88 16.06 -17.63
CA GLY A 287 -2.96 16.95 -17.25
C GLY A 287 -2.57 17.93 -16.16
N ARG A 288 -3.47 18.86 -15.81
CA ARG A 288 -3.26 19.74 -14.65
C ARG A 288 -3.62 19.00 -13.38
N LEU A 289 -2.71 18.95 -12.41
CA LEU A 289 -3.00 18.41 -11.08
C LEU A 289 -3.91 19.39 -10.34
N LYS A 290 -5.03 18.91 -9.78
CA LYS A 290 -5.92 19.73 -8.96
C LYS A 290 -6.34 19.01 -7.71
N PHE A 291 -6.13 19.66 -6.56
CA PHE A 291 -6.63 19.15 -5.29
C PHE A 291 -8.09 19.55 -5.05
N PHE A 292 -8.91 18.57 -4.67
CA PHE A 292 -10.22 18.79 -4.07
C PHE A 292 -10.40 17.84 -2.88
N PRO A 293 -10.96 18.30 -1.74
CA PRO A 293 -11.46 17.40 -0.71
C PRO A 293 -12.49 16.44 -1.28
N ALA A 294 -12.55 15.21 -0.79
CA ALA A 294 -13.43 14.17 -1.34
C ALA A 294 -14.91 14.60 -1.41
N ALA A 295 -15.37 15.36 -0.41
CA ALA A 295 -16.73 15.89 -0.34
C ALA A 295 -17.04 16.98 -1.39
N GLU A 296 -16.02 17.63 -1.96
CA GLU A 296 -16.18 18.72 -2.93
C GLU A 296 -16.06 18.27 -4.38
N ILE A 297 -15.60 17.04 -4.64
CA ILE A 297 -15.31 16.56 -6.01
C ILE A 297 -16.52 16.70 -6.93
N THR A 298 -17.70 16.29 -6.47
CA THR A 298 -18.94 16.36 -7.26
C THR A 298 -19.29 17.81 -7.62
N ALA A 299 -19.18 18.73 -6.66
CA ALA A 299 -19.45 20.15 -6.89
C ALA A 299 -18.38 20.79 -7.80
N ALA A 300 -17.10 20.45 -7.60
CA ALA A 300 -15.99 20.95 -8.40
C ALA A 300 -16.12 20.53 -9.87
N PHE A 301 -16.53 19.29 -10.13
CA PHE A 301 -16.78 18.81 -11.47
C PHE A 301 -18.00 19.49 -12.10
N ALA A 302 -19.08 19.64 -11.33
CA ALA A 302 -20.30 20.30 -11.77
C ALA A 302 -20.11 21.76 -12.19
N GLU A 303 -19.31 22.50 -11.42
CA GLU A 303 -19.00 23.90 -11.65
C GLU A 303 -17.93 24.10 -12.74
N GLY A 304 -17.34 23.01 -13.26
CA GLY A 304 -16.25 23.06 -14.24
C GLY A 304 -14.89 23.48 -13.65
N ARG A 305 -14.76 23.45 -12.32
CA ARG A 305 -13.46 23.64 -11.62
C ARG A 305 -12.56 22.42 -11.78
N LEU A 306 -13.14 21.23 -11.86
CA LEU A 306 -12.48 19.97 -12.23
C LEU A 306 -12.92 19.57 -13.65
N LEU A 307 -11.97 19.29 -14.55
CA LEU A 307 -12.22 18.98 -15.96
C LEU A 307 -11.77 17.55 -16.31
N PRO A 308 -12.29 16.95 -17.40
CA PRO A 308 -11.85 15.63 -17.86
C PRO A 308 -10.37 15.51 -18.24
N THR A 309 -9.71 16.64 -18.49
CA THR A 309 -8.28 16.72 -18.79
C THR A 309 -7.41 16.90 -17.55
N ASP A 310 -8.00 17.06 -16.36
CA ASP A 310 -7.27 17.25 -15.11
C ASP A 310 -6.90 15.91 -14.47
N ILE A 311 -5.84 15.91 -13.67
CA ILE A 311 -5.49 14.80 -12.77
C ILE A 311 -5.99 15.19 -11.38
N LEU A 312 -6.89 14.38 -10.82
CA LEU A 312 -7.50 14.62 -9.51
C LEU A 312 -6.55 14.20 -8.39
N LEU A 313 -6.21 15.13 -7.50
CA LEU A 313 -5.62 14.84 -6.19
C LEU A 313 -6.72 14.96 -5.14
N THR A 314 -6.86 14.00 -4.23
CA THR A 314 -7.95 13.97 -3.24
C THR A 314 -7.53 13.35 -1.92
N ASP A 315 -8.16 13.76 -0.81
CA ASP A 315 -7.98 13.23 0.54
C ASP A 315 -8.94 12.08 0.88
N GLY A 316 -9.59 11.51 -0.13
CA GLY A 316 -10.47 10.36 0.00
C GLY A 316 -10.87 9.81 -1.36
N VAL A 317 -11.27 8.54 -1.39
CA VAL A 317 -11.76 7.91 -2.62
C VAL A 317 -13.09 8.54 -3.00
N PRO A 318 -13.23 9.09 -4.22
CA PRO A 318 -14.51 9.62 -4.66
C PRO A 318 -15.57 8.51 -4.68
N ALA A 319 -16.75 8.80 -4.13
CA ALA A 319 -17.88 7.86 -4.10
C ALA A 319 -18.31 7.43 -5.52
N GLU A 320 -18.18 8.35 -6.48
CA GLU A 320 -18.32 8.13 -7.91
C GLU A 320 -17.14 8.76 -8.64
N THR A 321 -16.54 8.04 -9.59
CA THR A 321 -15.37 8.53 -10.32
C THR A 321 -15.80 9.53 -11.39
N PRO A 322 -15.46 10.83 -11.29
CA PRO A 322 -15.64 11.74 -12.41
C PRO A 322 -14.71 11.31 -13.56
N PRO A 323 -15.08 11.53 -14.84
CA PRO A 323 -14.16 11.31 -15.93
C PRO A 323 -13.05 12.35 -15.81
N VAL A 324 -11.86 11.90 -15.42
CA VAL A 324 -10.62 12.68 -15.24
C VAL A 324 -9.46 11.93 -15.90
N ALA A 325 -8.33 12.60 -16.12
CA ALA A 325 -7.18 12.01 -16.78
C ALA A 325 -6.40 11.02 -15.89
N GLY A 326 -6.53 11.14 -14.57
CA GLY A 326 -5.89 10.26 -13.58
C GLY A 326 -6.29 10.64 -12.15
N ILE A 327 -6.04 9.76 -11.18
CA ILE A 327 -6.47 9.92 -9.78
C ILE A 327 -5.30 9.61 -8.83
N LEU A 328 -5.03 10.53 -7.90
CA LEU A 328 -4.12 10.39 -6.78
C LEU A 328 -4.90 10.58 -5.47
N SER A 329 -4.96 9.55 -4.64
CA SER A 329 -5.61 9.59 -3.33
C SER A 329 -4.57 9.60 -2.21
N LEU A 330 -4.82 10.41 -1.18
CA LEU A 330 -4.04 10.42 0.06
C LEU A 330 -4.51 9.38 1.09
N GLU A 331 -5.70 8.80 0.86
CA GLU A 331 -6.27 7.72 1.67
C GLU A 331 -6.38 6.43 0.83
N PRO A 332 -6.32 5.24 1.44
CA PRO A 332 -6.44 3.98 0.73
C PRO A 332 -7.86 3.76 0.17
N ALA A 333 -7.90 3.19 -1.02
CA ALA A 333 -9.09 2.55 -1.61
C ALA A 333 -9.06 1.03 -1.44
N THR A 334 -10.19 0.39 -1.73
CA THR A 334 -10.25 -1.06 -1.84
C THR A 334 -9.75 -1.51 -3.21
N PRO A 335 -8.92 -2.58 -3.27
CA PRO A 335 -8.69 -3.30 -4.51
C PRO A 335 -10.06 -3.73 -5.07
N ASN A 336 -10.32 -3.45 -6.36
CA ASN A 336 -11.62 -3.68 -7.02
C ASN A 336 -12.76 -2.74 -6.59
N SER A 337 -12.48 -1.57 -6.02
CA SER A 337 -13.48 -0.48 -5.93
C SER A 337 -14.08 -0.14 -7.30
N HIS A 338 -15.30 0.41 -7.33
CA HIS A 338 -15.86 0.91 -8.60
C HIS A 338 -14.92 1.92 -9.24
N THR A 339 -14.29 2.76 -8.43
CA THR A 339 -13.26 3.70 -8.89
C THR A 339 -12.03 3.01 -9.49
N ALA A 340 -11.55 1.91 -8.90
CA ALA A 340 -10.46 1.12 -9.48
C ALA A 340 -10.84 0.46 -10.80
N ILE A 341 -12.01 -0.19 -10.87
CA ILE A 341 -12.49 -0.87 -12.07
C ILE A 341 -12.76 0.13 -13.20
N LEU A 342 -13.36 1.28 -12.86
CA LEU A 342 -13.58 2.37 -13.81
C LEU A 342 -12.25 2.96 -14.29
N ALA A 343 -11.30 3.22 -13.38
CA ALA A 343 -9.98 3.73 -13.76
C ALA A 343 -9.26 2.77 -14.73
N GLN A 344 -9.33 1.46 -14.49
CA GLN A 344 -8.80 0.43 -15.39
C GLN A 344 -9.53 0.45 -16.74
N SER A 345 -10.86 0.50 -16.72
CA SER A 345 -11.70 0.56 -17.94
C SER A 345 -11.42 1.83 -18.76
N PHE A 346 -11.13 2.95 -18.09
CA PHE A 346 -10.78 4.23 -18.72
C PHE A 346 -9.32 4.30 -19.16
N GLY A 347 -8.48 3.33 -18.77
CA GLY A 347 -7.03 3.35 -19.04
C GLY A 347 -6.29 4.52 -18.37
N ILE A 348 -6.80 4.96 -17.21
CA ILE A 348 -6.22 6.04 -16.41
C ILE A 348 -5.53 5.48 -15.15
N PRO A 349 -4.42 6.09 -14.70
CA PRO A 349 -3.77 5.69 -13.46
C PRO A 349 -4.61 6.08 -12.25
N PHE A 350 -4.74 5.15 -11.29
CA PHE A 350 -5.32 5.41 -9.97
C PHE A 350 -4.39 4.86 -8.89
N VAL A 351 -3.91 5.77 -8.03
CA VAL A 351 -2.84 5.52 -7.08
C VAL A 351 -3.21 6.08 -5.70
N HIS A 352 -2.89 5.32 -4.65
CA HIS A 352 -2.80 5.83 -3.28
C HIS A 352 -1.34 6.15 -2.92
N LEU A 353 -1.12 7.34 -2.36
CA LEU A 353 0.18 7.82 -1.89
C LEU A 353 0.27 7.69 -0.34
N PRO A 354 0.75 6.56 0.21
CA PRO A 354 0.91 6.38 1.65
C PRO A 354 2.02 7.24 2.29
N ASP A 355 3.05 7.63 1.54
CA ASP A 355 4.22 8.33 2.08
C ASP A 355 3.97 9.84 2.21
N ALA A 356 4.18 10.40 3.41
CA ALA A 356 3.92 11.81 3.70
C ALA A 356 4.75 12.78 2.85
N ALA A 357 5.97 12.42 2.45
CA ALA A 357 6.80 13.25 1.59
C ALA A 357 6.26 13.24 0.15
N ASP A 358 5.78 12.10 -0.34
CA ASP A 358 5.07 12.02 -1.63
C ASP A 358 3.74 12.78 -1.62
N GLN A 359 2.97 12.70 -0.53
CA GLN A 359 1.76 13.50 -0.37
C GLN A 359 2.06 15.00 -0.39
N ALA A 360 3.10 15.44 0.34
CA ALA A 360 3.53 16.83 0.36
C ALA A 360 4.03 17.30 -1.02
N ARG A 361 4.77 16.45 -1.74
CA ARG A 361 5.22 16.72 -3.10
C ARG A 361 4.05 16.86 -4.08
N ALA A 362 3.07 15.96 -4.01
CA ALA A 362 1.86 16.07 -4.84
C ALA A 362 1.06 17.35 -4.53
N ARG A 363 0.91 17.69 -3.25
CA ARG A 363 0.28 18.95 -2.80
C ARG A 363 1.00 20.19 -3.33
N ALA A 364 2.34 20.18 -3.34
CA ALA A 364 3.13 21.30 -3.85
C ALA A 364 2.99 21.53 -5.37
N LEU A 365 2.52 20.51 -6.10
CA LEU A 365 2.26 20.56 -7.55
C LEU A 365 0.82 20.92 -7.90
N ASP A 366 -0.03 21.24 -6.91
CA ASP A 366 -1.41 21.66 -7.15
C ASP A 366 -1.48 22.86 -8.11
N GLY A 367 -2.34 22.75 -9.12
CA GLY A 367 -2.49 23.71 -10.19
C GLY A 367 -1.44 23.61 -11.31
N ARG A 368 -0.38 22.79 -11.19
CA ARG A 368 0.65 22.65 -12.24
C ARG A 368 0.30 21.55 -13.24
N LYS A 369 0.86 21.64 -14.45
CA LYS A 369 0.74 20.57 -15.46
C LYS A 369 1.75 19.48 -15.15
N VAL A 370 1.28 18.24 -15.00
CA VAL A 370 2.10 17.12 -14.58
C VAL A 370 1.92 15.91 -15.50
N LEU A 371 2.97 15.09 -15.54
CA LEU A 371 2.91 13.75 -16.09
C LEU A 371 2.94 12.74 -14.94
N LEU A 372 1.85 11.97 -14.83
CA LEU A 372 1.72 10.89 -13.86
C LEU A 372 1.99 9.55 -14.55
N ARG A 373 2.83 8.72 -13.96
CA ARG A 373 3.09 7.35 -14.40
C ARG A 373 2.98 6.39 -13.21
N ALA A 374 2.21 5.32 -13.37
CA ALA A 374 2.01 4.29 -12.35
C ALA A 374 2.18 2.90 -12.99
N VAL A 375 3.16 2.13 -12.53
CA VAL A 375 3.49 0.80 -13.07
C VAL A 375 3.70 -0.19 -11.95
N ILE A 376 3.17 -1.40 -12.08
CA ILE A 376 3.45 -2.53 -11.18
C ILE A 376 4.49 -3.44 -11.84
N GLN A 377 5.61 -3.70 -11.18
CA GLN A 377 6.64 -4.65 -11.62
C GLN A 377 7.04 -5.56 -10.45
N TYR A 378 7.04 -6.88 -10.67
CA TYR A 378 7.44 -7.87 -9.66
C TYR A 378 6.81 -7.63 -8.27
N SER A 379 5.50 -7.37 -8.22
CA SER A 379 4.73 -7.02 -7.00
C SER A 379 5.09 -5.70 -6.29
N SER A 380 5.94 -4.86 -6.89
CA SER A 380 6.23 -3.49 -6.43
C SER A 380 5.57 -2.46 -7.34
N GLY A 381 4.81 -1.53 -6.74
CA GLY A 381 4.32 -0.35 -7.43
C GLY A 381 5.42 0.72 -7.58
N THR A 382 5.51 1.35 -8.74
CA THR A 382 6.34 2.54 -8.96
C THR A 382 5.47 3.67 -9.48
N VAL A 383 5.44 4.77 -8.75
CA VAL A 383 4.76 6.01 -9.14
C VAL A 383 5.80 7.08 -9.46
N ARG A 384 5.57 7.81 -10.55
CA ARG A 384 6.31 9.02 -10.91
C ARG A 384 5.33 10.14 -11.18
N LEU A 385 5.60 11.29 -10.60
CA LEU A 385 4.85 12.53 -10.79
C LEU A 385 5.86 13.61 -11.19
N LEU A 386 5.84 13.97 -12.47
CA LEU A 386 6.79 14.92 -13.08
C LEU A 386 6.09 16.26 -13.31
N ASP A 387 6.69 17.35 -12.85
CA ASP A 387 6.25 18.70 -13.27
C ASP A 387 6.72 18.92 -14.71
N VAL A 388 5.76 19.07 -15.62
CA VAL A 388 6.03 19.31 -17.03
C VAL A 388 5.56 20.71 -17.46
N GLN A 389 5.18 21.56 -16.50
CA GLN A 389 4.83 22.94 -16.75
C GLN A 389 6.04 23.66 -17.33
N ASP A 390 5.86 24.28 -18.49
CA ASP A 390 6.88 25.07 -19.21
C ASP A 390 8.08 24.27 -19.74
N THR A 391 8.14 22.95 -19.52
CA THR A 391 9.22 22.08 -20.04
C THR A 391 8.82 21.27 -21.27
N LEU A 392 7.52 21.04 -21.46
CA LEU A 392 6.98 20.27 -22.58
C LEU A 392 6.53 21.19 -23.73
N PRO A 393 7.11 21.06 -24.95
CA PRO A 393 6.64 21.80 -26.12
C PRO A 393 5.19 21.46 -26.47
N ALA A 394 4.43 22.44 -26.99
CA ALA A 394 3.00 22.29 -27.28
C ALA A 394 2.70 21.19 -28.31
N GLU A 395 3.59 21.00 -29.29
CA GLU A 395 3.47 19.96 -30.31
C GLU A 395 3.66 18.56 -29.71
N VAL A 396 4.63 18.41 -28.81
CA VAL A 396 4.88 17.16 -28.08
C VAL A 396 3.70 16.83 -27.16
N GLU A 397 3.18 17.85 -26.46
CA GLU A 397 1.98 17.71 -25.63
C GLU A 397 0.79 17.19 -26.45
N ALA A 398 0.53 17.79 -27.61
CA ALA A 398 -0.58 17.39 -28.48
C ALA A 398 -0.44 15.93 -28.96
N GLU A 399 0.77 15.51 -29.35
CA GLU A 399 1.03 14.12 -29.74
C GLU A 399 0.88 13.12 -28.58
N LEU A 400 1.32 13.48 -27.38
CA LEU A 400 1.12 12.65 -26.18
C LEU A 400 -0.38 12.51 -25.88
N LEU A 401 -1.13 13.61 -25.89
CA LEU A 401 -2.58 13.57 -25.66
C LEU A 401 -3.33 12.76 -26.73
N ALA A 402 -2.83 12.71 -27.98
CA ALA A 402 -3.41 11.87 -29.02
C ALA A 402 -3.29 10.36 -28.70
N LEU A 403 -2.27 9.93 -27.96
CA LEU A 403 -2.15 8.54 -27.46
C LEU A 403 -3.19 8.19 -26.40
N LYS A 404 -3.91 9.19 -25.86
CA LYS A 404 -4.99 9.04 -24.89
C LYS A 404 -6.39 9.15 -25.50
N ALA A 405 -6.48 9.24 -26.83
CA ALA A 405 -7.78 9.24 -27.49
C ALA A 405 -8.56 7.95 -27.16
N PRO A 406 -9.81 8.05 -26.69
CA PRO A 406 -10.63 6.90 -26.34
C PRO A 406 -10.88 6.04 -27.58
N GLN A 407 -10.73 4.72 -27.44
CA GLN A 407 -11.08 3.78 -28.52
C GLN A 407 -12.60 3.62 -28.62
N PRO A 408 -13.18 3.41 -29.81
CA PRO A 408 -14.62 3.13 -29.93
C PRO A 408 -15.03 1.90 -29.11
N ILE A 409 -16.21 1.96 -28.47
CA ILE A 409 -16.78 0.79 -27.79
C ILE A 409 -17.34 -0.16 -28.85
N LEU A 410 -16.94 -1.42 -28.81
CA LEU A 410 -17.54 -2.47 -29.63
C LEU A 410 -18.82 -2.98 -28.95
N TYR A 411 -19.98 -2.67 -29.53
CA TYR A 411 -21.29 -3.12 -29.03
C TYR A 411 -22.18 -3.64 -30.17
N THR A 412 -23.13 -4.51 -29.82
CA THR A 412 -24.17 -4.95 -30.75
C THR A 412 -25.36 -3.99 -30.67
N PRO A 413 -25.79 -3.33 -31.77
CA PRO A 413 -26.97 -2.46 -31.77
C PRO A 413 -28.22 -3.18 -31.26
N LYS A 414 -29.08 -2.45 -30.54
CA LYS A 414 -30.35 -2.99 -30.02
C LYS A 414 -31.24 -3.51 -31.15
N GLN A 415 -31.97 -4.58 -30.86
CA GLN A 415 -32.98 -5.16 -31.75
C GLN A 415 -34.27 -5.43 -30.98
N ARG A 416 -35.38 -5.61 -31.70
CA ARG A 416 -36.66 -6.03 -31.12
C ARG A 416 -36.68 -7.53 -30.90
N ARG A 417 -37.07 -7.96 -29.70
CA ARG A 417 -37.31 -9.37 -29.37
C ARG A 417 -38.71 -9.81 -29.79
N GLY A 418 -39.68 -8.89 -29.74
CA GLY A 418 -41.10 -9.18 -29.95
C GLY A 418 -41.82 -9.68 -28.68
N ALA A 419 -41.17 -9.59 -27.52
CA ALA A 419 -41.73 -9.90 -26.21
C ALA A 419 -41.09 -8.98 -25.17
N ILE A 420 -41.85 -8.54 -24.17
CA ILE A 420 -41.36 -7.58 -23.16
C ILE A 420 -40.48 -8.21 -22.09
N SER A 421 -40.52 -9.54 -21.92
CA SER A 421 -39.77 -10.26 -20.89
C SER A 421 -39.41 -11.69 -21.31
N ALA A 422 -38.43 -12.28 -20.64
CA ALA A 422 -38.06 -13.70 -20.74
C ALA A 422 -37.41 -14.21 -19.44
N ALA A 423 -37.46 -15.52 -19.20
CA ALA A 423 -36.70 -16.14 -18.11
C ALA A 423 -35.19 -16.10 -18.38
N VAL A 424 -34.39 -15.74 -17.37
CA VAL A 424 -32.93 -15.56 -17.55
C VAL A 424 -32.20 -16.86 -17.87
N SER A 425 -32.70 -18.00 -17.39
CA SER A 425 -32.11 -19.33 -17.62
C SER A 425 -31.94 -19.67 -19.11
N GLY A 426 -32.80 -19.12 -19.97
CA GLY A 426 -32.76 -19.31 -21.42
C GLY A 426 -31.84 -18.36 -22.19
N LEU A 427 -31.34 -17.28 -21.58
CA LEU A 427 -30.63 -16.22 -22.31
C LEU A 427 -29.21 -16.61 -22.69
N GLN A 428 -28.86 -16.42 -23.96
CA GLN A 428 -27.54 -16.69 -24.53
C GLN A 428 -26.78 -15.40 -24.84
N ALA A 429 -25.59 -15.55 -25.42
CA ALA A 429 -24.72 -14.43 -25.74
C ALA A 429 -25.33 -13.43 -26.71
N GLU A 430 -26.01 -13.98 -27.69
CA GLU A 430 -26.60 -13.27 -28.81
C GLU A 430 -27.83 -12.47 -28.35
N ASP A 431 -28.33 -12.74 -27.14
CA ASP A 431 -29.48 -12.04 -26.56
C ASP A 431 -29.11 -10.68 -25.91
N ILE A 432 -27.82 -10.33 -25.86
CA ILE A 432 -27.37 -8.98 -25.44
C ILE A 432 -28.07 -7.89 -26.26
N ARG A 433 -28.32 -8.13 -27.56
CA ARG A 433 -29.04 -7.19 -28.44
C ARG A 433 -30.51 -6.99 -28.07
N PHE A 434 -31.07 -7.80 -27.18
CA PHE A 434 -32.46 -7.73 -26.74
C PHE A 434 -32.61 -7.35 -25.26
N PHE A 435 -31.67 -7.78 -24.40
CA PHE A 435 -31.79 -7.65 -22.94
C PHE A 435 -30.58 -6.99 -22.27
N GLY A 436 -29.50 -6.71 -23.01
CA GLY A 436 -28.25 -6.16 -22.49
C GLY A 436 -27.29 -7.18 -21.85
N GLY A 437 -26.10 -6.70 -21.49
CA GLY A 437 -24.96 -7.50 -21.04
C GLY A 437 -25.21 -8.28 -19.75
N LYS A 438 -25.68 -7.59 -18.70
CA LYS A 438 -25.91 -8.20 -17.38
C LYS A 438 -26.94 -9.33 -17.43
N ALA A 439 -28.07 -9.11 -18.09
CA ALA A 439 -29.12 -10.13 -18.21
C ALA A 439 -28.63 -11.37 -18.97
N ALA A 440 -27.91 -11.19 -20.08
CA ALA A 440 -27.36 -12.30 -20.86
C ALA A 440 -26.28 -13.08 -20.07
N ASN A 441 -25.38 -12.38 -19.38
CA ASN A 441 -24.34 -13.02 -18.56
C ASN A 441 -24.92 -13.69 -17.31
N TYR A 442 -26.02 -13.16 -16.76
CA TYR A 442 -26.77 -13.83 -15.69
C TYR A 442 -27.35 -15.18 -16.16
N GLY A 443 -27.79 -15.25 -17.43
CA GLY A 443 -28.20 -16.52 -18.04
C GLY A 443 -27.07 -17.56 -18.07
N LEU A 444 -25.84 -17.14 -18.36
CA LEU A 444 -24.65 -18.01 -18.28
C LEU A 444 -24.45 -18.53 -16.85
N LEU A 445 -24.51 -17.66 -15.83
CA LEU A 445 -24.41 -18.08 -14.43
C LEU A 445 -25.50 -19.09 -14.07
N ARG A 446 -26.75 -18.81 -14.47
CA ARG A 446 -27.89 -19.66 -14.13
C ARG A 446 -27.77 -21.06 -14.73
N ARG A 447 -27.14 -21.21 -15.90
CA ARG A 447 -26.84 -22.50 -16.51
C ARG A 447 -25.62 -23.18 -15.90
N ALA A 448 -24.55 -22.43 -15.62
CA ALA A 448 -23.30 -22.98 -15.11
C ALA A 448 -23.37 -23.43 -13.65
N ILE A 449 -24.06 -22.65 -12.81
CA ILE A 449 -24.13 -22.84 -11.36
C ILE A 449 -25.56 -22.62 -10.82
N PRO A 450 -26.54 -23.44 -11.24
CA PRO A 450 -27.96 -23.24 -10.87
C PRO A 450 -28.24 -23.35 -9.37
N GLY A 451 -27.38 -23.98 -8.57
CA GLY A 451 -27.53 -24.00 -7.10
C GLY A 451 -27.09 -22.70 -6.42
N ASN A 452 -26.30 -21.87 -7.10
CA ASN A 452 -25.55 -20.75 -6.51
C ASN A 452 -25.79 -19.42 -7.25
N CYS A 453 -26.86 -19.34 -8.04
CA CYS A 453 -27.30 -18.13 -8.75
C CYS A 453 -28.83 -18.10 -8.70
N PRO A 454 -29.48 -17.14 -8.02
CA PRO A 454 -30.94 -17.10 -7.88
C PRO A 454 -31.68 -17.06 -9.21
N ASP A 455 -32.95 -17.47 -9.21
CA ASP A 455 -33.78 -17.33 -10.40
C ASP A 455 -34.16 -15.88 -10.69
N GLY A 456 -34.54 -15.60 -11.94
CA GLY A 456 -34.89 -14.26 -12.36
C GLY A 456 -35.52 -14.16 -13.75
N ILE A 457 -35.97 -12.96 -14.07
CA ILE A 457 -36.49 -12.59 -15.39
C ILE A 457 -35.70 -11.41 -15.95
N ALA A 458 -35.71 -11.23 -17.26
CA ALA A 458 -35.18 -10.06 -17.91
C ALA A 458 -36.28 -9.37 -18.72
N PHE A 459 -36.46 -8.07 -18.53
CA PHE A 459 -37.26 -7.21 -19.40
C PHE A 459 -36.42 -6.75 -20.59
N SER A 460 -36.99 -6.87 -21.78
CA SER A 460 -36.32 -6.60 -23.05
C SER A 460 -36.31 -5.10 -23.40
N PHE A 461 -35.56 -4.76 -24.45
CA PHE A 461 -35.60 -3.45 -25.07
C PHE A 461 -36.95 -3.10 -25.71
N ASP A 462 -37.86 -4.06 -25.93
CA ASP A 462 -39.22 -3.75 -26.37
C ASP A 462 -40.00 -2.98 -25.29
N LEU A 463 -39.80 -3.30 -24.00
CA LEU A 463 -40.42 -2.55 -22.89
C LEU A 463 -39.86 -1.13 -22.80
N TRP A 464 -38.54 -1.00 -22.94
CA TRP A 464 -37.86 0.30 -22.99
C TRP A 464 -38.36 1.14 -24.15
N ASP A 465 -38.43 0.56 -25.36
CA ASP A 465 -38.85 1.29 -26.54
C ASP A 465 -40.30 1.76 -26.41
N ALA A 466 -41.20 0.89 -25.94
CA ALA A 466 -42.59 1.27 -25.71
C ALA A 466 -42.74 2.36 -24.64
N PHE A 467 -41.94 2.31 -23.57
CA PHE A 467 -41.91 3.37 -22.55
C PHE A 467 -41.35 4.68 -23.12
N MET A 468 -40.29 4.64 -23.91
CA MET A 468 -39.65 5.84 -24.49
C MET A 468 -40.45 6.47 -25.61
N ASP A 469 -41.24 5.69 -26.34
CA ASP A 469 -42.07 6.16 -27.44
C ASP A 469 -43.45 6.68 -26.98
N GLN A 470 -43.71 6.70 -25.66
CA GLN A 470 -44.93 7.25 -25.09
C GLN A 470 -45.07 8.77 -25.40
N PRO A 471 -46.29 9.28 -25.63
CA PRO A 471 -46.53 10.71 -25.72
C PRO A 471 -46.36 11.38 -24.36
N LEU A 472 -45.82 12.60 -24.34
CA LEU A 472 -45.76 13.40 -23.10
C LEU A 472 -47.04 14.22 -22.93
N PRO A 473 -47.65 14.28 -21.72
CA PRO A 473 -48.94 14.94 -21.50
C PRO A 473 -49.04 16.41 -21.94
N ALA A 474 -47.91 17.13 -21.94
CA ALA A 474 -47.83 18.56 -22.26
C ALA A 474 -46.95 18.87 -23.48
N SER A 475 -46.63 17.88 -24.33
CA SER A 475 -45.78 18.08 -25.51
C SER A 475 -46.29 17.29 -26.70
N ALA A 476 -46.11 17.82 -27.91
CA ALA A 476 -46.38 17.11 -29.16
C ALA A 476 -45.31 16.05 -29.50
N ARG A 477 -44.28 15.91 -28.65
CA ARG A 477 -43.18 14.96 -28.79
C ARG A 477 -43.41 13.73 -27.92
N THR A 478 -42.86 12.60 -28.35
CA THR A 478 -42.65 11.45 -27.46
C THR A 478 -41.57 11.77 -26.42
N LEU A 479 -41.51 11.00 -25.33
CA LEU A 479 -40.44 11.09 -24.34
C LEU A 479 -39.05 11.02 -25.00
N ARG A 480 -38.85 10.08 -25.92
CA ARG A 480 -37.60 9.93 -26.69
C ARG A 480 -37.25 11.18 -27.49
N GLN A 481 -38.21 11.74 -28.22
CA GLN A 481 -37.99 12.92 -29.07
C GLN A 481 -37.65 14.15 -28.23
N GLU A 482 -38.29 14.31 -27.07
CA GLU A 482 -37.99 15.40 -26.16
C GLU A 482 -36.58 15.27 -25.55
N ILE A 483 -36.19 14.07 -25.14
CA ILE A 483 -34.82 13.80 -24.64
C ILE A 483 -33.78 14.10 -25.73
N ALA A 484 -34.00 13.61 -26.96
CA ALA A 484 -33.07 13.86 -28.07
C ALA A 484 -32.91 15.35 -28.38
N ALA A 485 -34.00 16.13 -28.34
CA ALA A 485 -33.94 17.57 -28.53
C ALA A 485 -33.13 18.29 -27.45
N ARG A 486 -33.23 17.86 -26.18
CA ARG A 486 -32.45 18.42 -25.07
C ARG A 486 -30.97 18.08 -25.17
N LEU A 487 -30.62 16.89 -25.65
CA LEU A 487 -29.23 16.43 -25.76
C LEU A 487 -28.50 16.97 -27.00
N ALA A 488 -29.20 17.50 -28.00
CA ALA A 488 -28.60 17.97 -29.25
C ALA A 488 -27.49 19.02 -29.04
N GLU A 489 -27.66 19.92 -28.06
CA GLU A 489 -26.69 20.97 -27.71
C GLU A 489 -25.43 20.45 -26.98
N HIS A 490 -25.40 19.17 -26.62
CA HIS A 490 -24.33 18.52 -25.86
C HIS A 490 -23.64 17.37 -26.61
N SER A 491 -23.77 17.33 -27.94
CA SER A 491 -23.28 16.24 -28.80
C SER A 491 -21.78 16.27 -29.14
N THR A 492 -21.02 17.23 -28.60
CA THR A 492 -19.57 17.38 -28.87
C THR A 492 -18.73 17.14 -27.61
N TRP A 493 -17.65 16.37 -27.75
CA TRP A 493 -16.69 16.10 -26.68
C TRP A 493 -15.52 17.10 -26.69
N PRO A 494 -15.07 17.64 -25.54
CA PRO A 494 -15.72 17.55 -24.23
C PRO A 494 -16.91 18.55 -24.12
N PRO A 495 -18.01 18.18 -23.45
CA PRO A 495 -19.16 19.07 -23.29
C PRO A 495 -18.91 20.14 -22.21
N ARG A 496 -19.72 21.20 -22.22
CA ARG A 496 -19.80 22.14 -21.09
C ARG A 496 -20.51 21.47 -19.91
N MET A 497 -19.73 21.02 -18.93
CA MET A 497 -20.20 20.16 -17.84
C MET A 497 -21.41 20.71 -17.08
N SER A 498 -21.36 21.97 -16.65
CA SER A 498 -22.45 22.61 -15.88
C SER A 498 -23.78 22.60 -16.63
N ALA A 499 -23.75 22.87 -17.94
CA ALA A 499 -24.94 22.86 -18.78
C ALA A 499 -25.44 21.43 -19.02
N LEU A 500 -24.54 20.48 -19.29
CA LEU A 500 -24.89 19.09 -19.53
C LEU A 500 -25.55 18.45 -18.29
N GLN A 501 -25.01 18.65 -17.10
CA GLN A 501 -25.57 18.06 -15.88
C GLN A 501 -26.96 18.60 -15.55
N ALA A 502 -27.19 19.91 -15.74
CA ALA A 502 -28.52 20.50 -15.59
C ALA A 502 -29.53 19.85 -16.57
N THR A 503 -29.11 19.66 -17.82
CA THR A 503 -29.92 18.99 -18.85
C THR A 503 -30.21 17.54 -18.48
N LEU A 504 -29.21 16.76 -18.08
CA LEU A 504 -29.37 15.35 -17.69
C LEU A 504 -30.21 15.20 -16.42
N ALA A 505 -30.05 16.08 -15.42
CA ALA A 505 -30.92 16.12 -14.24
C ALA A 505 -32.39 16.35 -14.63
N GLY A 506 -32.64 17.30 -15.54
CA GLY A 506 -33.98 17.55 -16.09
C GLY A 506 -34.55 16.36 -16.87
N ILE A 507 -33.72 15.59 -17.58
CA ILE A 507 -34.12 14.35 -18.27
C ILE A 507 -34.47 13.26 -17.26
N ARG A 508 -33.66 13.06 -16.22
CA ARG A 508 -33.95 12.10 -15.15
C ARG A 508 -35.26 12.44 -14.44
N ASP A 509 -35.51 13.71 -14.15
CA ASP A 509 -36.77 14.17 -13.56
C ASP A 509 -37.96 13.96 -14.50
N LEU A 510 -37.78 14.19 -15.81
CA LEU A 510 -38.80 13.90 -16.81
C LEU A 510 -39.20 12.42 -16.78
N ILE A 511 -38.24 11.50 -16.74
CA ILE A 511 -38.50 10.04 -16.69
C ILE A 511 -39.13 9.62 -15.35
N ARG A 512 -38.69 10.20 -14.24
CA ARG A 512 -39.11 9.81 -12.88
C ARG A 512 -40.45 10.38 -12.45
N ARG A 513 -40.79 11.59 -12.89
CA ARG A 513 -41.93 12.36 -12.37
C ARG A 513 -43.00 12.71 -13.40
N THR A 514 -42.63 12.78 -14.68
CA THR A 514 -43.56 13.23 -15.74
C THR A 514 -44.03 12.07 -16.61
N ALA A 515 -43.13 11.17 -17.00
CA ALA A 515 -43.47 9.96 -17.71
C ALA A 515 -44.28 9.02 -16.80
N VAL A 516 -45.30 8.38 -17.36
CA VAL A 516 -46.16 7.44 -16.66
C VAL A 516 -46.08 6.11 -17.39
N PHE A 517 -46.02 4.99 -16.65
CA PHE A 517 -46.05 3.69 -17.29
C PHE A 517 -47.35 3.53 -18.09
N PRO A 518 -47.29 3.31 -19.42
CA PRO A 518 -48.49 3.18 -20.24
C PRO A 518 -49.43 2.09 -19.74
N ASP A 519 -50.74 2.35 -19.70
CA ASP A 519 -51.74 1.43 -19.15
C ASP A 519 -51.69 0.04 -19.81
N ASN A 520 -51.41 0.01 -21.12
CA ASN A 520 -51.28 -1.23 -21.89
C ASN A 520 -50.02 -2.06 -21.54
N LEU A 521 -49.07 -1.50 -20.80
CA LEU A 521 -47.84 -2.18 -20.34
C LEU A 521 -47.92 -2.61 -18.87
N ARG A 522 -48.84 -2.06 -18.08
CA ARG A 522 -48.92 -2.35 -16.64
C ARG A 522 -49.21 -3.83 -16.37
N GLN A 523 -50.32 -4.36 -16.89
CA GLN A 523 -50.69 -5.77 -16.66
C GLN A 523 -49.63 -6.75 -17.20
N PRO A 524 -49.10 -6.60 -18.43
CA PRO A 524 -48.03 -7.48 -18.93
C PRO A 524 -46.76 -7.50 -18.06
N VAL A 525 -46.39 -6.36 -17.46
CA VAL A 525 -45.26 -6.30 -16.51
C VAL A 525 -45.59 -7.05 -15.23
N LEU A 526 -46.77 -6.85 -14.65
CA LEU A 526 -47.22 -7.58 -13.45
C LEU A 526 -47.30 -9.10 -13.70
N ASP A 527 -47.83 -9.52 -14.85
CA ASP A 527 -47.90 -10.92 -15.26
C ASP A 527 -46.50 -11.55 -15.36
N SER A 528 -45.51 -10.79 -15.85
CA SER A 528 -44.12 -11.24 -15.91
C SER A 528 -43.52 -11.44 -14.51
N LEU A 529 -44.01 -10.71 -13.50
CA LEU A 529 -43.54 -10.76 -12.11
C LEU A 529 -44.33 -11.72 -11.23
N ALA A 530 -45.39 -12.36 -11.74
CA ALA A 530 -46.28 -13.21 -10.95
C ALA A 530 -45.60 -14.42 -10.28
N GLY A 531 -44.41 -14.81 -10.75
CA GLY A 531 -43.60 -15.87 -10.15
C GLY A 531 -42.79 -15.47 -8.91
N PHE A 532 -42.72 -14.17 -8.58
CA PHE A 532 -42.04 -13.67 -7.39
C PHE A 532 -42.97 -13.67 -6.17
N THR A 533 -42.40 -13.89 -4.98
CA THR A 533 -43.14 -13.72 -3.72
C THR A 533 -43.50 -12.24 -3.51
N PRO A 534 -44.78 -11.83 -3.47
CA PRO A 534 -45.15 -10.42 -3.50
C PRO A 534 -44.63 -9.59 -2.31
N ALA A 535 -44.57 -10.19 -1.13
CA ALA A 535 -44.09 -9.54 0.10
C ALA A 535 -42.57 -9.39 0.19
N ARG A 536 -41.82 -9.96 -0.77
CA ARG A 536 -40.36 -9.85 -0.80
C ARG A 536 -39.93 -8.88 -1.88
N LYS A 537 -39.08 -7.92 -1.52
CA LYS A 537 -38.50 -6.95 -2.45
C LYS A 537 -37.85 -7.64 -3.67
N ILE A 538 -38.10 -7.08 -4.85
CA ILE A 538 -37.52 -7.51 -6.13
C ILE A 538 -36.46 -6.48 -6.53
N ARG A 539 -35.24 -6.93 -6.78
CA ARG A 539 -34.13 -6.10 -7.26
C ARG A 539 -34.18 -6.01 -8.78
N PHE A 540 -34.32 -4.80 -9.31
CA PHE A 540 -34.25 -4.45 -10.72
C PHE A 540 -32.88 -3.86 -11.03
N ARG A 541 -32.08 -4.60 -11.80
CA ARG A 541 -30.72 -4.21 -12.23
C ARG A 541 -30.78 -3.70 -13.67
N SER A 542 -30.15 -2.56 -13.91
CA SER A 542 -29.86 -2.04 -15.26
C SER A 542 -29.17 -3.11 -16.11
N SER A 543 -29.54 -3.26 -17.39
CA SER A 543 -28.86 -4.16 -18.32
C SER A 543 -28.84 -3.56 -19.73
N THR A 544 -27.75 -2.88 -20.12
CA THR A 544 -27.64 -2.21 -21.44
C THR A 544 -26.84 -3.02 -22.46
N ASN A 545 -26.98 -2.75 -23.76
CA ASN A 545 -26.19 -3.39 -24.82
C ASN A 545 -24.79 -2.80 -25.00
N VAL A 546 -24.46 -1.72 -24.28
CA VAL A 546 -23.15 -1.05 -24.31
C VAL A 546 -22.35 -1.25 -23.02
N GLU A 547 -22.64 -2.30 -22.25
CA GLU A 547 -21.91 -2.68 -21.04
C GLU A 547 -21.54 -4.16 -21.08
N ASP A 548 -20.63 -4.58 -20.20
CA ASP A 548 -20.13 -5.96 -20.09
C ASP A 548 -19.71 -6.60 -21.43
N GLY A 549 -19.16 -5.78 -22.33
CA GLY A 549 -18.60 -6.17 -23.63
C GLY A 549 -17.08 -6.33 -23.58
N GLU A 550 -16.49 -6.79 -24.69
CA GLU A 550 -15.05 -7.09 -24.78
C GLU A 550 -14.13 -5.89 -24.55
N THR A 551 -14.62 -4.69 -24.88
CA THR A 551 -13.83 -3.45 -24.87
C THR A 551 -14.28 -2.47 -23.79
N PHE A 552 -15.39 -2.76 -23.10
CA PHE A 552 -16.00 -1.84 -22.15
C PHE A 552 -16.96 -2.54 -21.19
N THR A 553 -16.79 -2.31 -19.88
CA THR A 553 -17.61 -2.97 -18.84
C THR A 553 -18.83 -2.15 -18.42
N GLY A 554 -18.75 -0.81 -18.43
CA GLY A 554 -19.81 0.06 -17.91
C GLY A 554 -20.09 -0.08 -16.40
N ALA A 555 -19.17 -0.68 -15.63
CA ALA A 555 -19.33 -0.88 -14.19
C ALA A 555 -19.53 0.45 -13.45
N GLY A 556 -20.51 0.53 -12.55
CA GLY A 556 -20.77 1.75 -11.77
C GLY A 556 -21.43 2.92 -12.54
N LEU A 557 -21.78 2.77 -13.82
CA LEU A 557 -22.42 3.85 -14.59
C LEU A 557 -23.94 3.94 -14.40
N TYR A 558 -24.57 2.81 -14.08
CA TYR A 558 -26.02 2.65 -14.01
C TYR A 558 -26.45 2.14 -12.64
N ASP A 559 -27.68 2.48 -12.25
CA ASP A 559 -28.21 2.19 -10.93
C ASP A 559 -29.13 0.97 -10.93
N SER A 560 -29.26 0.34 -9.77
CA SER A 560 -30.22 -0.73 -9.52
C SER A 560 -31.12 -0.37 -8.34
N TYR A 561 -32.41 -0.66 -8.45
CA TYR A 561 -33.41 -0.30 -7.44
C TYR A 561 -34.21 -1.53 -7.03
N SER A 562 -34.67 -1.56 -5.77
CA SER A 562 -35.61 -2.58 -5.30
C SER A 562 -37.04 -2.04 -5.35
N GLY A 563 -38.00 -2.88 -5.73
CA GLY A 563 -39.42 -2.58 -5.73
C GLY A 563 -40.23 -3.59 -4.93
N CYS A 564 -41.32 -3.14 -4.31
CA CYS A 564 -42.33 -3.97 -3.65
C CYS A 564 -43.44 -4.29 -4.64
N LEU A 565 -43.76 -5.56 -4.82
CA LEU A 565 -44.84 -5.96 -5.74
C LEU A 565 -46.22 -5.71 -5.12
N LEU A 566 -46.35 -5.80 -3.79
CA LEU A 566 -47.62 -5.57 -3.10
C LEU A 566 -48.14 -4.14 -3.26
N ASP A 567 -47.25 -3.14 -3.21
CA ASP A 567 -47.60 -1.72 -3.40
C ASP A 567 -48.23 -1.43 -4.79
N ASP A 568 -48.07 -2.31 -5.77
CA ASP A 568 -48.73 -2.17 -7.09
C ASP A 568 -49.95 -3.11 -7.25
N LEU A 569 -50.30 -3.86 -6.21
CA LEU A 569 -51.39 -4.85 -6.20
C LEU A 569 -52.50 -4.55 -5.17
N ASP A 570 -52.25 -3.68 -4.19
CA ASP A 570 -53.19 -3.35 -3.11
C ASP A 570 -54.30 -2.36 -3.51
N GLY A 571 -54.11 -1.65 -4.63
CA GLY A 571 -55.13 -0.82 -5.26
C GLY A 571 -55.17 0.62 -4.78
N ASP A 572 -54.13 1.09 -4.09
CA ASP A 572 -53.95 2.51 -3.80
C ASP A 572 -52.55 3.02 -4.20
N THR A 573 -52.19 4.22 -3.73
CA THR A 573 -50.87 4.82 -3.96
C THR A 573 -50.34 5.48 -2.68
N ILE A 574 -50.81 5.01 -1.50
CA ILE A 574 -50.66 5.61 -0.19
C ILE A 574 -49.80 4.69 0.67
N GLY A 575 -48.60 5.17 1.04
CA GLY A 575 -47.71 4.38 1.88
C GLY A 575 -48.25 4.10 3.30
N PRO A 576 -47.54 3.27 4.08
CA PRO A 576 -46.15 2.86 3.88
C PRO A 576 -45.97 1.71 2.89
N CYS A 577 -44.73 1.52 2.41
CA CYS A 577 -44.33 0.36 1.61
C CYS A 577 -44.63 -0.95 2.35
N LEU A 578 -45.39 -1.86 1.73
CA LEU A 578 -45.81 -3.13 2.33
C LEU A 578 -44.67 -4.14 2.50
N CYS A 579 -43.59 -3.98 1.73
CA CYS A 579 -42.38 -4.79 1.86
C CYS A 579 -41.33 -4.17 2.81
N GLU A 580 -41.55 -2.94 3.30
CA GLU A 580 -40.59 -2.21 4.12
C GLU A 580 -41.30 -1.16 4.98
N ALA A 581 -41.84 -1.60 6.13
CA ALA A 581 -42.72 -0.79 6.98
C ALA A 581 -42.10 0.53 7.50
N GLY A 582 -40.78 0.67 7.46
CA GLY A 582 -40.07 1.91 7.82
C GLY A 582 -40.11 2.99 6.73
N GLU A 583 -40.57 2.66 5.51
CA GLU A 583 -40.64 3.58 4.38
C GLU A 583 -42.05 4.14 4.24
N PRO A 584 -42.25 5.46 4.46
CA PRO A 584 -43.59 6.06 4.56
C PRO A 584 -44.30 6.21 3.21
N GLU A 585 -43.56 6.07 2.11
CA GLU A 585 -44.08 6.11 0.74
C GLU A 585 -44.01 4.70 0.13
N GLU A 586 -44.95 4.39 -0.75
CA GLU A 586 -44.87 3.19 -1.58
C GLU A 586 -43.60 3.17 -2.43
N ARG A 587 -43.10 1.95 -2.64
CA ARG A 587 -41.92 1.64 -3.43
C ARG A 587 -42.23 0.56 -4.45
N GLY A 588 -43.32 0.74 -5.20
CA GLY A 588 -43.76 -0.15 -6.28
C GLY A 588 -42.70 -0.53 -7.34
N VAL A 589 -42.96 -1.61 -8.06
CA VAL A 589 -42.11 -2.14 -9.14
C VAL A 589 -42.02 -1.19 -10.34
N PHE A 590 -43.09 -0.46 -10.69
CA PHE A 590 -43.03 0.51 -11.79
C PHE A 590 -42.10 1.67 -11.47
N ARG A 591 -42.15 2.18 -10.23
CA ARG A 591 -41.23 3.20 -9.72
C ARG A 591 -39.78 2.70 -9.79
N ALA A 592 -39.53 1.45 -9.42
CA ALA A 592 -38.20 0.87 -9.51
C ALA A 592 -37.69 0.80 -10.96
N ILE A 593 -38.51 0.32 -11.91
CA ILE A 593 -38.14 0.25 -13.33
C ILE A 593 -37.90 1.66 -13.92
N GLN A 594 -38.75 2.65 -13.63
CA GLN A 594 -38.55 4.03 -14.09
C GLN A 594 -37.22 4.62 -13.57
N ARG A 595 -36.86 4.33 -12.32
CA ARG A 595 -35.58 4.78 -11.77
C ARG A 595 -34.38 4.11 -12.44
N VAL A 596 -34.48 2.81 -12.78
CA VAL A 596 -33.48 2.13 -13.62
C VAL A 596 -33.38 2.80 -14.99
N TYR A 597 -34.50 3.12 -15.64
CA TYR A 597 -34.50 3.82 -16.93
C TYR A 597 -33.90 5.22 -16.87
N ALA A 598 -34.19 5.96 -15.80
CA ALA A 598 -33.57 7.26 -15.57
C ALA A 598 -32.04 7.16 -15.43
N SER A 599 -31.54 6.08 -14.84
CA SER A 599 -30.09 5.87 -14.67
C SER A 599 -29.33 5.72 -15.99
N PHE A 600 -30.02 5.39 -17.10
CA PHE A 600 -29.42 5.41 -18.44
C PHE A 600 -28.82 6.78 -18.77
N TYR A 601 -29.40 7.86 -18.21
CA TYR A 601 -28.98 9.24 -18.35
C TYR A 601 -28.27 9.77 -17.10
N ASN A 602 -27.64 8.91 -16.29
CA ASN A 602 -26.68 9.35 -15.28
C ASN A 602 -25.52 10.08 -15.96
N ASP A 603 -24.90 11.03 -15.24
CA ASP A 603 -23.92 11.95 -15.81
C ASP A 603 -22.75 11.19 -16.46
N ASN A 604 -22.13 10.28 -15.71
CA ASN A 604 -21.02 9.47 -16.21
C ASN A 604 -21.45 8.49 -17.30
N ALA A 605 -22.67 7.94 -17.23
CA ALA A 605 -23.18 7.02 -18.25
C ALA A 605 -23.30 7.70 -19.63
N TYR A 606 -23.86 8.91 -19.66
CA TYR A 606 -23.96 9.68 -20.90
C TYR A 606 -22.60 10.18 -21.38
N LEU A 607 -21.74 10.66 -20.48
CA LEU A 607 -20.40 11.14 -20.82
C LEU A 607 -19.56 10.05 -21.49
N GLU A 608 -19.61 8.82 -20.99
CA GLU A 608 -18.86 7.72 -21.60
C GLU A 608 -19.40 7.36 -22.99
N ARG A 609 -20.71 7.33 -23.17
CA ARG A 609 -21.30 7.13 -24.51
C ARG A 609 -20.88 8.24 -25.47
N LEU A 610 -20.90 9.50 -25.03
CA LEU A 610 -20.44 10.65 -25.82
C LEU A 610 -18.94 10.55 -26.15
N ARG A 611 -18.10 10.26 -25.14
CA ARG A 611 -16.64 10.16 -25.24
C ARG A 611 -16.20 9.10 -26.25
N HIS A 612 -16.93 7.99 -26.30
CA HIS A 612 -16.64 6.85 -27.17
C HIS A 612 -17.40 6.87 -28.51
N GLY A 613 -18.18 7.93 -28.78
CA GLY A 613 -18.93 8.07 -30.04
C GLY A 613 -20.06 7.05 -30.21
N VAL A 614 -20.68 6.62 -29.11
CA VAL A 614 -21.80 5.67 -29.12
C VAL A 614 -23.06 6.35 -29.68
N THR A 615 -23.74 5.67 -30.60
CA THR A 615 -24.96 6.19 -31.22
C THR A 615 -26.18 5.94 -30.32
N GLU A 616 -26.77 6.98 -29.74
CA GLU A 616 -27.89 6.87 -28.78
C GLU A 616 -29.06 6.02 -29.30
N SER A 617 -29.43 6.14 -30.59
CA SER A 617 -30.55 5.38 -31.18
C SER A 617 -30.31 3.86 -31.27
N GLU A 618 -29.07 3.41 -31.17
CA GLU A 618 -28.69 2.00 -31.21
C GLU A 618 -28.61 1.38 -29.80
N THR A 619 -28.91 2.16 -28.77
CA THR A 619 -28.74 1.77 -27.37
C THR A 619 -30.05 1.79 -26.59
N ALA A 620 -30.14 0.90 -25.60
CA ALA A 620 -31.32 0.79 -24.75
C ALA A 620 -30.98 0.25 -23.36
N MET A 621 -31.93 0.37 -22.44
CA MET A 621 -31.86 -0.20 -21.09
C MET A 621 -32.86 -1.36 -20.95
N GLY A 622 -32.35 -2.58 -20.88
CA GLY A 622 -33.07 -3.75 -20.40
C GLY A 622 -33.02 -3.78 -18.86
N VAL A 623 -33.79 -4.67 -18.26
CA VAL A 623 -33.85 -4.78 -16.79
C VAL A 623 -33.81 -6.23 -16.35
N LEU A 624 -32.79 -6.61 -15.60
CA LEU A 624 -32.69 -7.91 -14.94
C LEU A 624 -33.40 -7.83 -13.58
N ALA A 625 -34.39 -8.68 -13.34
CA ALA A 625 -35.13 -8.75 -12.08
C ALA A 625 -34.91 -10.09 -11.37
N HIS A 626 -34.51 -10.03 -10.10
CA HIS A 626 -34.40 -11.18 -9.20
C HIS A 626 -34.75 -10.73 -7.76
N HIS A 627 -35.01 -11.65 -6.82
CA HIS A 627 -35.26 -11.25 -5.42
C HIS A 627 -34.06 -10.51 -4.81
N SER A 628 -34.33 -9.49 -3.99
CA SER A 628 -33.25 -8.83 -3.23
C SER A 628 -32.75 -9.72 -2.09
N PHE A 629 -31.53 -9.42 -1.66
CA PHE A 629 -30.91 -9.97 -0.46
C PHE A 629 -31.16 -8.98 0.67
N PRO A 630 -31.90 -9.33 1.73
CA PRO A 630 -32.05 -8.48 2.91
C PRO A 630 -30.71 -8.35 3.63
N ASP A 631 -30.38 -7.15 4.12
CA ASP A 631 -29.07 -6.87 4.72
C ASP A 631 -28.79 -7.76 5.95
N GLU A 632 -29.83 -8.12 6.71
CA GLU A 632 -29.77 -9.02 7.85
C GLU A 632 -29.47 -10.49 7.49
N GLU A 633 -29.66 -10.88 6.23
CA GLU A 633 -29.35 -12.22 5.72
C GLU A 633 -27.97 -12.29 5.07
N GLU A 634 -27.33 -11.14 4.80
CA GLU A 634 -26.02 -11.08 4.18
C GLU A 634 -24.91 -11.27 5.21
N LEU A 635 -24.22 -12.41 5.17
CA LEU A 635 -23.06 -12.69 6.03
C LEU A 635 -21.78 -12.05 5.46
N ALA A 636 -21.66 -12.01 4.13
CA ALA A 636 -20.55 -11.37 3.45
C ALA A 636 -20.92 -10.93 2.04
N ASN A 637 -20.28 -9.85 1.58
CA ASN A 637 -20.36 -9.32 0.23
C ASN A 637 -18.96 -9.29 -0.39
N GLY A 638 -18.82 -9.62 -1.67
CA GLY A 638 -17.51 -9.87 -2.27
C GLY A 638 -17.41 -9.60 -3.76
N VAL A 639 -16.20 -9.28 -4.21
CA VAL A 639 -15.83 -9.24 -5.64
C VAL A 639 -14.55 -10.03 -5.89
N ALA A 640 -14.44 -10.69 -7.03
CA ALA A 640 -13.24 -11.44 -7.41
C ALA A 640 -12.82 -11.10 -8.84
N ALA A 641 -11.53 -10.78 -9.02
CA ALA A 641 -10.92 -10.57 -10.32
C ALA A 641 -9.92 -11.69 -10.58
N LEU A 642 -10.21 -12.55 -11.57
CA LEU A 642 -9.46 -13.77 -11.84
C LEU A 642 -9.02 -13.83 -13.30
N GLU A 643 -7.72 -14.07 -13.51
CA GLU A 643 -7.15 -14.40 -14.81
C GLU A 643 -7.19 -15.91 -15.03
N TYR A 644 -7.69 -16.33 -16.18
CA TYR A 644 -7.77 -17.70 -16.65
C TYR A 644 -6.75 -17.88 -17.75
N ARG A 645 -5.84 -18.85 -17.59
CA ARG A 645 -4.91 -19.29 -18.65
C ARG A 645 -5.10 -20.77 -18.88
N TYR A 646 -5.74 -21.10 -19.99
CA TYR A 646 -6.15 -22.43 -20.42
C TYR A 646 -5.36 -22.85 -21.66
N THR A 647 -4.03 -22.95 -21.49
CA THR A 647 -3.12 -23.36 -22.56
C THR A 647 -2.79 -24.86 -22.41
N PHE A 648 -1.52 -25.24 -22.33
CA PHE A 648 -1.11 -26.62 -22.00
C PHE A 648 -1.42 -26.99 -20.54
N SER A 649 -1.67 -26.00 -19.69
CA SER A 649 -2.13 -26.15 -18.31
C SER A 649 -3.34 -25.25 -18.06
N GLN A 650 -4.19 -25.63 -17.09
CA GLN A 650 -5.32 -24.81 -16.64
C GLN A 650 -4.95 -24.13 -15.33
N THR A 651 -4.70 -22.83 -15.41
CA THR A 651 -4.42 -22.00 -14.24
C THR A 651 -5.46 -20.91 -14.08
N VAL A 652 -5.85 -20.65 -12.83
CA VAL A 652 -6.69 -19.52 -12.45
C VAL A 652 -5.97 -18.77 -11.35
N THR A 653 -5.70 -17.50 -11.56
CA THR A 653 -4.94 -16.67 -10.63
C THR A 653 -5.60 -15.32 -10.42
N GLY A 654 -5.63 -14.82 -9.20
CA GLY A 654 -6.18 -13.50 -8.92
C GLY A 654 -6.51 -13.33 -7.44
N SER A 655 -7.51 -12.52 -7.13
CA SER A 655 -7.89 -12.24 -5.75
C SER A 655 -9.39 -12.22 -5.51
N MET A 656 -9.78 -12.60 -4.30
CA MET A 656 -11.09 -12.41 -3.72
C MET A 656 -11.02 -11.28 -2.70
N VAL A 657 -11.92 -10.30 -2.81
CA VAL A 657 -12.01 -9.16 -1.91
C VAL A 657 -13.38 -9.22 -1.22
N THR A 658 -13.40 -9.46 0.09
CA THR A 658 -14.62 -9.76 0.86
C THR A 658 -14.82 -8.76 2.01
N GLN A 659 -16.04 -8.28 2.20
CA GLN A 659 -16.44 -7.48 3.35
C GLN A 659 -17.50 -8.21 4.18
N ALA A 660 -17.46 -8.01 5.50
CA ALA A 660 -18.45 -8.58 6.42
C ALA A 660 -19.81 -7.88 6.30
N GLY A 661 -20.89 -8.66 6.33
CA GLY A 661 -22.25 -8.14 6.21
C GLY A 661 -22.63 -7.68 4.80
N ALA A 662 -23.65 -6.81 4.73
CA ALA A 662 -24.10 -6.15 3.51
C ALA A 662 -23.25 -4.94 3.06
N GLU A 663 -22.20 -4.62 3.82
CA GLU A 663 -21.31 -3.49 3.53
C GLU A 663 -20.69 -3.62 2.13
N SER A 664 -20.55 -2.49 1.45
CA SER A 664 -20.01 -2.49 0.10
C SER A 664 -18.50 -2.76 0.12
N VAL A 665 -18.06 -3.72 -0.69
CA VAL A 665 -16.62 -3.87 -1.00
C VAL A 665 -16.15 -2.75 -1.91
N THR A 666 -17.02 -2.29 -2.81
CA THR A 666 -16.63 -1.36 -3.87
C THR A 666 -16.59 0.09 -3.40
N ASN A 667 -17.36 0.42 -2.36
CA ASN A 667 -17.46 1.76 -1.74
C ASN A 667 -17.69 1.62 -0.21
N PRO A 668 -16.69 1.19 0.57
CA PRO A 668 -16.86 0.98 2.01
C PRO A 668 -17.11 2.28 2.76
N ALA A 669 -18.06 2.27 3.69
CA ALA A 669 -18.28 3.38 4.62
C ALA A 669 -17.10 3.53 5.60
N GLY A 670 -16.71 4.78 5.87
CA GLY A 670 -15.76 5.12 6.95
C GLY A 670 -14.31 4.67 6.73
N GLY A 671 -13.94 4.24 5.51
CA GLY A 671 -12.58 3.75 5.21
C GLY A 671 -12.34 2.30 5.64
N SER A 672 -13.39 1.48 5.78
CA SER A 672 -13.20 0.08 6.17
C SER A 672 -12.45 -0.73 5.12
N LEU A 673 -11.37 -1.38 5.54
CA LEU A 673 -10.58 -2.30 4.73
C LEU A 673 -11.30 -3.66 4.62
N PRO A 674 -11.44 -4.22 3.41
CA PRO A 674 -11.93 -5.58 3.19
C PRO A 674 -10.83 -6.62 3.42
N GLU A 675 -11.23 -7.88 3.56
CA GLU A 675 -10.33 -9.03 3.52
C GLU A 675 -9.93 -9.30 2.06
N VAL A 676 -8.63 -9.50 1.81
CA VAL A 676 -8.09 -9.83 0.48
C VAL A 676 -7.40 -11.19 0.56
N VAL A 677 -7.85 -12.13 -0.27
CA VAL A 677 -7.31 -13.48 -0.38
C VAL A 677 -6.85 -13.71 -1.81
N GLU A 678 -5.56 -13.97 -2.00
CA GLU A 678 -5.04 -14.42 -3.30
C GLU A 678 -5.44 -15.87 -3.55
N VAL A 679 -5.81 -16.13 -4.80
CA VAL A 679 -6.23 -17.43 -5.29
C VAL A 679 -5.22 -17.86 -6.34
N PHE A 680 -4.61 -19.03 -6.12
CA PHE A 680 -3.88 -19.74 -7.16
C PHE A 680 -4.49 -21.12 -7.31
N ARG A 681 -5.03 -21.41 -8.50
CA ARG A 681 -5.55 -22.72 -8.85
C ARG A 681 -4.76 -23.32 -10.00
N TYR A 682 -4.34 -24.57 -9.83
CA TYR A 682 -3.75 -25.40 -10.88
C TYR A 682 -4.56 -26.69 -11.02
N GLY A 683 -5.28 -26.84 -12.14
CA GLY A 683 -6.23 -27.93 -12.33
C GLY A 683 -7.35 -27.92 -11.29
N ASN A 684 -7.37 -28.92 -10.40
CA ASN A 684 -8.36 -29.06 -9.31
C ASN A 684 -7.81 -28.66 -7.93
N THR A 685 -6.54 -28.26 -7.84
CA THR A 685 -5.92 -27.87 -6.59
C THR A 685 -5.98 -26.35 -6.44
N THR A 686 -6.61 -25.88 -5.37
CA THR A 686 -6.63 -24.46 -4.99
C THR A 686 -5.71 -24.22 -3.80
N SER A 687 -4.80 -23.26 -3.96
CA SER A 687 -4.04 -22.60 -2.90
C SER A 687 -4.65 -21.22 -2.64
N LEU A 688 -4.79 -20.86 -1.36
CA LEU A 688 -5.30 -19.58 -0.91
C LEU A 688 -4.26 -18.92 -0.01
N SER A 689 -4.01 -17.63 -0.23
CA SER A 689 -3.03 -16.87 0.53
C SER A 689 -3.67 -15.57 1.03
N PRO A 690 -4.01 -15.44 2.34
CA PRO A 690 -4.51 -14.18 2.89
C PRO A 690 -3.45 -13.09 2.76
N LYS A 691 -3.79 -11.97 2.10
CA LYS A 691 -2.90 -10.82 1.93
C LYS A 691 -3.26 -9.65 2.84
N GLN A 692 -4.54 -9.52 3.17
CA GLN A 692 -5.06 -8.44 4.03
C GLN A 692 -6.27 -8.96 4.82
N GLY A 693 -6.33 -8.64 6.11
CA GLY A 693 -7.51 -8.91 6.94
C GLY A 693 -8.54 -7.78 6.85
N SER A 694 -9.82 -8.07 7.13
CA SER A 694 -10.86 -7.03 7.20
C SER A 694 -10.75 -6.23 8.49
N SER A 695 -10.93 -4.90 8.38
CA SER A 695 -11.05 -4.01 9.53
C SER A 695 -12.38 -4.16 10.30
N ARG A 696 -13.34 -4.91 9.76
CA ARG A 696 -14.68 -5.14 10.34
C ARG A 696 -14.77 -6.45 11.14
N VAL A 697 -13.69 -7.23 11.20
CA VAL A 697 -13.60 -8.43 12.03
C VAL A 697 -12.43 -8.32 12.99
N PRO A 698 -12.48 -9.00 14.16
CA PRO A 698 -11.37 -8.96 15.11
C PRO A 698 -10.06 -9.45 14.48
N LEU A 699 -8.93 -8.86 14.86
CA LEU A 699 -7.60 -9.34 14.42
C LEU A 699 -7.47 -10.86 14.60
N GLY A 700 -7.11 -11.55 13.51
CA GLY A 700 -6.97 -13.00 13.42
C GLY A 700 -8.22 -13.77 12.97
N ALA A 701 -9.39 -13.11 12.89
CA ALA A 701 -10.60 -13.67 12.31
C ALA A 701 -10.63 -13.49 10.78
N GLN A 702 -11.50 -14.27 10.13
CA GLN A 702 -11.80 -14.18 8.71
C GLN A 702 -13.25 -13.76 8.51
N VAL A 703 -13.56 -13.14 7.37
CA VAL A 703 -14.91 -12.68 7.05
C VAL A 703 -15.85 -13.86 6.80
N MET A 704 -15.34 -14.91 6.15
CA MET A 704 -16.07 -16.14 5.85
C MET A 704 -15.40 -17.36 6.51
N THR A 705 -16.03 -18.53 6.44
CA THR A 705 -15.49 -19.75 7.05
C THR A 705 -14.22 -20.18 6.32
N TRP A 706 -13.07 -19.99 6.97
CA TRP A 706 -11.75 -20.33 6.44
C TRP A 706 -11.48 -21.84 6.54
N GLU A 707 -11.03 -22.55 5.51
CA GLU A 707 -10.85 -22.17 4.08
C GLU A 707 -12.07 -22.53 3.21
N GLN A 708 -13.08 -23.16 3.81
CA GLN A 708 -14.16 -23.84 3.10
C GLN A 708 -14.92 -22.94 2.13
N ASP A 709 -15.34 -21.76 2.57
CA ASP A 709 -16.15 -20.86 1.73
C ASP A 709 -15.34 -20.28 0.56
N TYR A 710 -14.08 -19.92 0.82
CA TYR A 710 -13.17 -19.40 -0.20
C TYR A 710 -12.85 -20.46 -1.27
N LYS A 711 -12.62 -21.71 -0.87
CA LYS A 711 -12.47 -22.83 -1.82
C LYS A 711 -13.77 -23.07 -2.60
N GLY A 712 -14.92 -23.01 -1.92
CA GLY A 712 -16.22 -23.13 -2.56
C GLY A 712 -16.45 -22.09 -3.65
N PHE A 713 -16.14 -20.81 -3.39
CA PHE A 713 -16.18 -19.77 -4.44
C PHE A 713 -15.17 -20.03 -5.56
N SER A 714 -13.94 -20.45 -5.23
CA SER A 714 -12.93 -20.79 -6.25
C SER A 714 -13.41 -21.89 -7.19
N ASP A 715 -14.15 -22.89 -6.69
CA ASP A 715 -14.76 -23.94 -7.50
C ASP A 715 -15.88 -23.38 -8.39
N LEU A 716 -16.78 -22.55 -7.83
CA LEU A 716 -17.85 -21.89 -8.60
C LEU A 716 -17.29 -21.02 -9.73
N PHE A 717 -16.27 -20.21 -9.44
CA PHE A 717 -15.61 -19.36 -10.44
C PHE A 717 -14.91 -20.17 -11.52
N LYS A 718 -14.32 -21.33 -11.19
CA LYS A 718 -13.80 -22.23 -12.20
C LYS A 718 -14.91 -22.77 -13.10
N THR A 719 -16.02 -23.25 -12.54
CA THR A 719 -17.16 -23.75 -13.34
C THR A 719 -17.69 -22.68 -14.30
N VAL A 720 -17.79 -21.43 -13.84
CA VAL A 720 -18.21 -20.31 -14.70
C VAL A 720 -17.15 -19.99 -15.76
N GLY A 721 -15.86 -19.99 -15.41
CA GLY A 721 -14.77 -19.78 -16.37
C GLY A 721 -14.69 -20.86 -17.45
N ASP A 722 -14.96 -22.12 -17.09
CA ASP A 722 -15.03 -23.23 -18.05
C ASP A 722 -16.22 -23.04 -19.02
N ALA A 723 -17.38 -22.60 -18.52
CA ALA A 723 -18.53 -22.24 -19.36
C ALA A 723 -18.25 -21.00 -20.24
N TRP A 724 -17.46 -20.05 -19.76
CA TRP A 724 -17.02 -18.89 -20.53
C TRP A 724 -16.11 -19.29 -21.70
N LEU A 725 -15.14 -20.17 -21.45
CA LEU A 725 -14.27 -20.73 -22.50
C LEU A 725 -15.10 -21.46 -23.58
N GLN A 726 -16.12 -22.22 -23.20
CA GLN A 726 -16.98 -22.91 -24.16
C GLN A 726 -17.69 -21.95 -25.11
N ARG A 727 -18.01 -20.74 -24.65
CA ARG A 727 -18.61 -19.67 -25.45
C ARG A 727 -17.61 -19.04 -26.43
N ARG A 728 -16.31 -19.09 -26.11
CA ARG A 728 -15.20 -18.56 -26.93
C ARG A 728 -13.97 -19.46 -26.90
N PRO A 729 -14.00 -20.63 -27.57
CA PRO A 729 -12.91 -21.60 -27.52
C PRO A 729 -11.57 -21.06 -28.05
N GLU A 730 -11.61 -20.01 -28.87
CA GLU A 730 -10.46 -19.33 -29.43
C GLU A 730 -9.71 -18.45 -28.42
N ARG A 731 -10.34 -18.07 -27.30
CA ARG A 731 -9.74 -17.23 -26.24
C ARG A 731 -9.33 -18.09 -25.06
N THR A 732 -8.12 -18.62 -25.11
CA THR A 732 -7.55 -19.45 -24.03
C THR A 732 -6.93 -18.62 -22.89
N THR A 733 -6.89 -17.29 -23.01
CA THR A 733 -6.48 -16.38 -21.93
C THR A 733 -7.44 -15.22 -21.85
N PHE A 734 -8.04 -15.03 -20.68
CA PHE A 734 -9.03 -13.99 -20.40
C PHE A 734 -9.14 -13.74 -18.90
N SER A 735 -9.70 -12.61 -18.51
CA SER A 735 -9.93 -12.26 -17.11
C SER A 735 -11.42 -12.03 -16.85
N LEU A 736 -11.93 -12.54 -15.74
CA LEU A 736 -13.32 -12.35 -15.33
C LEU A 736 -13.40 -11.62 -13.99
N ASP A 737 -14.37 -10.72 -13.89
CA ASP A 737 -14.82 -10.08 -12.66
C ASP A 737 -16.12 -10.73 -12.20
N PHE A 738 -16.19 -11.07 -10.91
CA PHE A 738 -17.34 -11.71 -10.27
C PHE A 738 -17.85 -10.85 -9.12
N GLU A 739 -19.17 -10.71 -8.99
CA GLU A 739 -19.81 -10.26 -7.75
C GLU A 739 -20.41 -11.48 -7.04
N TYR A 740 -20.07 -11.66 -5.76
CA TYR A 740 -20.53 -12.78 -4.95
C TYR A 740 -21.00 -12.36 -3.55
N LYS A 741 -21.79 -13.22 -2.91
CA LYS A 741 -22.27 -13.05 -1.54
C LYS A 741 -22.32 -14.37 -0.79
N LYS A 742 -22.06 -14.33 0.52
CA LYS A 742 -22.43 -15.40 1.44
C LYS A 742 -23.72 -15.00 2.14
N ASP A 743 -24.79 -15.72 1.84
CA ASP A 743 -26.12 -15.51 2.39
C ASP A 743 -26.39 -16.55 3.48
N LEU A 744 -27.10 -16.14 4.54
CA LEU A 744 -27.43 -16.98 5.68
C LEU A 744 -28.30 -18.19 5.27
N ASN A 745 -29.20 -18.01 4.32
CA ASN A 745 -30.21 -19.00 3.92
C ASN A 745 -29.82 -19.71 2.61
N LEU A 746 -29.16 -18.99 1.69
CA LEU A 746 -28.84 -19.46 0.35
C LEU A 746 -27.38 -19.95 0.21
N GLY A 747 -26.53 -19.69 1.19
CA GLY A 747 -25.11 -20.09 1.15
C GLY A 747 -24.29 -19.23 0.19
N LEU A 748 -23.44 -19.87 -0.63
CA LEU A 748 -22.55 -19.17 -1.56
C LEU A 748 -23.30 -18.77 -2.84
N ILE A 749 -23.35 -17.49 -3.15
CA ILE A 749 -24.10 -16.97 -4.29
C ILE A 749 -23.20 -16.12 -5.20
N VAL A 750 -23.24 -16.36 -6.51
CA VAL A 750 -22.64 -15.51 -7.54
C VAL A 750 -23.75 -14.74 -8.24
N LYS A 751 -23.67 -13.41 -8.21
CA LYS A 751 -24.73 -12.50 -8.66
C LYS A 751 -24.44 -11.90 -10.03
N GLN A 752 -23.18 -11.90 -10.45
CA GLN A 752 -22.77 -11.30 -11.71
C GLN A 752 -21.41 -11.86 -12.13
N VAL A 753 -21.20 -11.92 -13.43
CA VAL A 753 -19.90 -12.19 -14.07
C VAL A 753 -19.78 -11.30 -15.30
N ARG A 754 -18.58 -10.79 -15.54
CA ARG A 754 -18.24 -10.02 -16.74
C ARG A 754 -16.77 -10.25 -17.11
N GLU A 755 -16.44 -10.06 -18.38
CA GLU A 755 -15.04 -10.08 -18.83
C GLU A 755 -14.38 -8.73 -18.57
N ILE A 756 -13.13 -8.76 -18.09
CA ILE A 756 -12.28 -7.57 -17.93
C ILE A 756 -11.56 -7.35 -19.27
N PRO A 757 -11.72 -6.19 -19.95
CA PRO A 757 -11.06 -5.90 -21.20
C PRO A 757 -9.53 -6.03 -21.12
N ALA A 758 -8.93 -6.72 -22.09
CA ALA A 758 -7.47 -6.84 -22.17
C ALA A 758 -6.83 -5.51 -22.61
N ALA A 759 -5.62 -5.24 -22.11
CA ALA A 759 -4.83 -4.11 -22.60
C ALA A 759 -4.53 -4.25 -24.11
N PRO A 760 -4.47 -3.14 -24.86
CA PRO A 760 -4.10 -3.18 -26.28
C PRO A 760 -2.75 -3.88 -26.49
N THR A 761 -2.59 -4.65 -27.56
CA THR A 761 -1.31 -5.34 -27.86
C THR A 761 -0.39 -4.54 -28.79
N GLY A 762 -0.80 -3.35 -29.23
CA GLY A 762 -0.02 -2.50 -30.11
C GLY A 762 1.32 -2.08 -29.50
N SER A 763 2.37 -2.03 -30.33
CA SER A 763 3.66 -1.45 -29.97
C SER A 763 3.67 0.05 -30.29
N THR A 764 4.22 0.85 -29.38
CA THR A 764 4.44 2.28 -29.55
C THR A 764 5.91 2.61 -29.33
N VAL A 765 6.48 3.48 -30.17
CA VAL A 765 7.80 4.08 -29.92
C VAL A 765 7.66 5.05 -28.75
N PRO A 766 8.40 4.84 -27.64
CA PRO A 766 8.24 5.66 -26.46
C PRO A 766 8.86 7.07 -26.60
N TRP A 767 8.41 7.96 -25.75
CA TRP A 767 8.91 9.32 -25.57
C TRP A 767 9.94 9.39 -24.46
N LEU A 768 10.96 10.19 -24.70
CA LEU A 768 11.86 10.70 -23.68
C LEU A 768 11.43 12.13 -23.33
N ILE A 769 11.18 12.37 -22.05
CA ILE A 769 10.86 13.69 -21.50
C ILE A 769 12.04 14.14 -20.65
N GLU A 770 12.43 15.40 -20.81
CA GLU A 770 13.51 16.01 -20.05
C GLU A 770 13.11 16.11 -18.59
N GLU A 771 13.88 15.43 -17.77
CA GLU A 771 13.96 15.64 -16.34
C GLU A 771 15.47 15.68 -16.03
N PRO A 772 16.00 16.80 -15.48
CA PRO A 772 17.40 16.88 -15.11
C PRO A 772 17.76 15.74 -14.15
N VAL A 773 18.75 14.93 -14.51
CA VAL A 773 19.18 13.80 -13.68
C VAL A 773 20.54 14.10 -13.06
N THR A 774 20.62 13.96 -11.74
CA THR A 774 21.89 13.95 -11.02
C THR A 774 22.33 12.54 -10.74
N LEU A 775 23.57 12.18 -11.05
CA LEU A 775 24.08 10.82 -10.88
C LEU A 775 25.41 10.82 -10.13
N ARG A 776 25.73 9.68 -9.52
CA ARG A 776 27.02 9.38 -8.91
C ARG A 776 27.39 7.92 -9.19
N ILE A 777 28.64 7.54 -8.93
CA ILE A 777 29.03 6.12 -8.96
C ILE A 777 28.22 5.34 -7.94
N ALA A 778 27.57 4.27 -8.41
CA ALA A 778 26.81 3.36 -7.58
C ALA A 778 27.75 2.54 -6.70
N GLN A 779 27.55 2.63 -5.39
CA GLN A 779 28.33 1.88 -4.40
C GLN A 779 27.59 0.58 -4.06
N MET A 780 27.61 -0.34 -5.02
CA MET A 780 26.85 -1.60 -5.04
C MET A 780 27.69 -2.75 -5.60
N GLU A 781 27.12 -3.96 -5.70
CA GLU A 781 27.76 -5.12 -6.34
C GLU A 781 27.83 -4.92 -7.87
N SER A 782 28.68 -4.00 -8.30
CA SER A 782 28.91 -3.66 -9.70
C SER A 782 30.30 -3.07 -9.86
N GLY A 783 31.01 -3.48 -10.91
CA GLY A 783 32.41 -3.11 -11.11
C GLY A 783 33.34 -3.64 -10.01
N ASP A 784 34.60 -3.22 -10.11
CA ASP A 784 35.64 -3.44 -9.12
C ASP A 784 35.71 -2.24 -8.12
N VAL A 785 36.15 -2.48 -6.88
CA VAL A 785 36.20 -1.43 -5.85
C VAL A 785 37.18 -0.30 -6.21
N PHE A 786 38.32 -0.62 -6.84
CA PHE A 786 39.28 0.39 -7.30
C PHE A 786 38.73 1.17 -8.48
N ALA A 787 38.05 0.51 -9.41
CA ALA A 787 37.33 1.18 -10.49
C ALA A 787 36.28 2.14 -9.93
N ASN A 788 35.44 1.70 -8.98
CA ASN A 788 34.42 2.53 -8.35
C ASN A 788 35.00 3.74 -7.61
N HIS A 789 36.17 3.58 -6.97
CA HIS A 789 36.86 4.66 -6.28
C HIS A 789 37.51 5.66 -7.25
N ARG A 790 38.32 5.17 -8.19
CA ARG A 790 39.06 6.00 -9.17
C ARG A 790 38.13 6.74 -10.14
N LEU A 791 36.99 6.14 -10.47
CA LEU A 791 35.96 6.73 -11.33
C LEU A 791 34.91 7.55 -10.59
N LYS A 792 35.07 7.77 -9.27
CA LYS A 792 34.19 8.65 -8.52
C LYS A 792 33.93 9.94 -9.27
N SER A 793 32.66 10.23 -9.39
CA SER A 793 32.18 11.33 -10.20
C SER A 793 30.77 11.73 -9.79
N LEU A 794 30.47 13.02 -9.95
CA LEU A 794 29.15 13.61 -9.80
C LEU A 794 28.71 14.18 -11.15
N TRP A 795 27.50 13.84 -11.55
CA TRP A 795 26.96 14.20 -12.86
C TRP A 795 25.70 15.01 -12.70
N SER A 796 25.51 15.97 -13.60
CA SER A 796 24.20 16.56 -13.89
C SER A 796 23.99 16.46 -15.39
N LEU A 797 22.97 15.76 -15.84
CA LEU A 797 22.71 15.49 -17.25
C LEU A 797 21.31 15.93 -17.64
N ARG A 798 21.18 16.44 -18.87
CA ARG A 798 19.90 16.84 -19.48
C ARG A 798 19.76 16.23 -20.87
N THR A 799 18.56 15.80 -21.19
CA THR A 799 18.20 15.20 -22.49
C THR A 799 17.42 16.20 -23.35
N ALA A 800 17.16 15.86 -24.61
CA ALA A 800 16.11 16.52 -25.39
C ALA A 800 14.76 15.83 -25.13
N ASN A 801 13.66 16.55 -25.39
CA ASN A 801 12.33 15.97 -25.51
C ASN A 801 12.14 15.35 -26.90
N GLY A 802 11.65 14.11 -26.99
CA GLY A 802 11.35 13.52 -28.30
C GLY A 802 11.00 12.03 -28.28
N ARG A 803 10.45 11.54 -29.40
CA ARG A 803 10.24 10.10 -29.63
C ARG A 803 11.60 9.42 -29.81
N MET A 804 11.83 8.30 -29.13
CA MET A 804 13.07 7.52 -29.18
C MET A 804 13.22 6.72 -30.50
N THR A 805 13.07 7.41 -31.63
CA THR A 805 13.34 6.90 -32.97
C THR A 805 14.85 6.80 -33.22
N PRO A 806 15.30 5.99 -34.19
CA PRO A 806 16.72 5.95 -34.58
C PRO A 806 17.29 7.33 -34.95
N ALA A 807 16.50 8.20 -35.59
CA ALA A 807 16.91 9.55 -35.97
C ALA A 807 17.11 10.46 -34.75
N PHE A 808 16.24 10.36 -33.74
CA PHE A 808 16.37 11.10 -32.48
C PHE A 808 17.63 10.66 -31.71
N LEU A 809 17.86 9.35 -31.60
CA LEU A 809 19.00 8.81 -30.86
C LEU A 809 20.34 9.15 -31.53
N ALA A 810 20.40 9.27 -32.86
CA ALA A 810 21.63 9.59 -33.59
C ALA A 810 22.31 10.91 -33.16
N ALA A 811 21.57 11.87 -32.59
CA ALA A 811 22.13 13.11 -32.04
C ALA A 811 22.85 12.92 -30.68
N GLY A 812 22.69 11.74 -30.08
CA GLY A 812 23.10 11.41 -28.71
C GLY A 812 22.03 11.79 -27.69
N LEU A 813 21.80 10.91 -26.72
CA LEU A 813 20.73 11.05 -25.73
C LEU A 813 20.84 12.32 -24.86
N TYR A 814 22.05 12.61 -24.38
CA TYR A 814 22.35 13.75 -23.52
C TYR A 814 22.90 14.93 -24.33
N GLN A 815 22.32 16.11 -24.10
CA GLN A 815 22.64 17.35 -24.80
C GLN A 815 23.64 18.20 -24.01
N THR A 816 23.32 18.47 -22.75
CA THR A 816 24.13 19.31 -21.84
C THR A 816 24.30 18.63 -20.50
N GLY A 817 25.38 18.97 -19.81
CA GLY A 817 25.60 18.47 -18.47
C GLY A 817 26.89 18.96 -17.84
N SER A 818 27.14 18.47 -16.64
CA SER A 818 28.40 18.63 -15.93
C SER A 818 28.90 17.29 -15.41
N LEU A 819 30.22 17.12 -15.42
CA LEU A 819 30.94 16.00 -14.84
C LEU A 819 31.99 16.56 -13.89
N GLU A 820 31.81 16.37 -12.59
CA GLU A 820 32.88 16.51 -11.60
C GLU A 820 33.53 15.14 -11.41
N HIS A 821 34.85 15.02 -11.55
CA HIS A 821 35.57 13.75 -11.41
C HIS A 821 36.92 13.94 -10.72
N VAL A 822 37.52 12.85 -10.23
CA VAL A 822 38.86 12.87 -9.64
C VAL A 822 39.94 12.55 -10.68
N GLU A 823 40.99 13.36 -10.71
CA GLU A 823 42.23 13.14 -11.45
C GLU A 823 43.42 13.53 -10.55
N ASN A 824 44.33 12.60 -10.32
CA ASN A 824 45.49 12.77 -9.42
C ASN A 824 45.12 13.32 -8.03
N SER A 825 44.11 12.73 -7.38
CA SER A 825 43.56 13.16 -6.09
C SER A 825 43.05 14.61 -6.05
N THR A 826 42.81 15.22 -7.21
CA THR A 826 42.18 16.55 -7.35
C THR A 826 40.87 16.46 -8.10
N ARG A 827 39.91 17.33 -7.76
CA ARG A 827 38.61 17.38 -8.44
C ARG A 827 38.71 18.27 -9.67
N GLN A 828 38.25 17.75 -10.80
CA GLN A 828 38.18 18.43 -12.10
C GLN A 828 36.71 18.55 -12.52
N THR A 829 36.40 19.49 -13.40
CA THR A 829 35.03 19.70 -13.88
C THR A 829 34.97 19.93 -15.39
N LEU A 830 34.11 19.18 -16.07
CA LEU A 830 33.63 19.49 -17.42
C LEU A 830 32.18 19.98 -17.32
N ALA A 831 31.80 20.98 -18.11
CA ALA A 831 30.43 21.49 -18.14
C ALA A 831 30.07 22.03 -19.53
N GLY A 832 28.76 22.09 -19.81
CA GLY A 832 28.23 22.63 -21.07
C GLY A 832 27.72 21.54 -22.02
N PRO A 833 27.64 21.83 -23.34
CA PRO A 833 27.22 20.84 -24.32
C PRO A 833 28.19 19.67 -24.38
N LEU A 834 27.68 18.43 -24.25
CA LEU A 834 28.55 17.25 -24.25
C LEU A 834 29.21 17.02 -25.62
N SER A 835 28.64 17.55 -26.70
CA SER A 835 29.24 17.56 -28.04
C SER A 835 30.50 18.42 -28.14
N GLN A 836 30.74 19.31 -27.18
CA GLN A 836 31.92 20.19 -27.13
C GLN A 836 32.98 19.68 -26.14
N TRP A 837 32.73 18.57 -25.45
CA TRP A 837 33.75 17.99 -24.57
C TRP A 837 34.95 17.49 -25.40
N PRO A 838 36.17 17.45 -24.82
CA PRO A 838 37.37 17.08 -25.58
C PRO A 838 37.22 15.68 -26.17
N GLY A 839 37.40 15.54 -27.49
CA GLY A 839 37.28 14.25 -28.17
C GLY A 839 35.86 13.67 -28.19
N ALA A 840 34.83 14.50 -28.02
CA ALA A 840 33.45 14.06 -27.97
C ALA A 840 33.00 13.32 -29.25
N ALA A 841 32.39 12.15 -29.09
CA ALA A 841 31.79 11.39 -30.19
C ALA A 841 30.52 10.65 -29.73
N VAL A 842 29.65 10.32 -30.69
CA VAL A 842 28.44 9.51 -30.48
C VAL A 842 28.56 8.25 -31.33
N THR A 843 28.42 7.08 -30.71
CA THR A 843 28.48 5.79 -31.42
C THR A 843 27.06 5.35 -31.82
N PRO A 844 26.80 4.97 -33.08
CA PRO A 844 25.50 4.43 -33.49
C PRO A 844 25.07 3.22 -32.63
N PRO A 845 23.79 3.13 -32.22
CA PRO A 845 22.65 3.94 -32.64
C PRO A 845 22.47 5.27 -31.87
N GLY A 846 23.43 5.67 -31.04
CA GLY A 846 23.46 6.97 -30.35
C GLY A 846 23.18 6.92 -28.84
N THR A 847 23.15 5.70 -28.29
CA THR A 847 23.04 5.43 -26.84
C THR A 847 24.38 5.51 -26.10
N VAL A 848 25.49 5.60 -26.83
CA VAL A 848 26.84 5.70 -26.29
C VAL A 848 27.47 7.02 -26.70
N ARG A 849 27.95 7.78 -25.73
CA ARG A 849 28.71 9.01 -25.93
C ARG A 849 30.09 8.87 -25.30
N SER A 850 31.15 9.26 -26.01
CA SER A 850 32.53 9.19 -25.53
C SER A 850 33.23 10.55 -25.57
N TRP A 851 34.26 10.72 -24.75
CA TRP A 851 35.14 11.90 -24.70
C TRP A 851 36.47 11.53 -24.01
N THR A 852 37.40 12.46 -23.90
CA THR A 852 38.72 12.26 -23.29
C THR A 852 39.01 13.28 -22.20
N THR A 853 39.72 12.84 -21.15
CA THR A 853 40.34 13.71 -20.13
C THR A 853 41.81 13.34 -19.96
N GLY A 854 42.59 14.20 -19.30
CA GLY A 854 44.01 13.99 -19.08
C GLY A 854 44.85 14.04 -20.36
N SER A 855 46.12 13.70 -20.23
CA SER A 855 47.09 13.66 -21.34
C SER A 855 48.22 12.67 -21.04
N GLY A 856 48.95 12.23 -22.08
CA GLY A 856 50.05 11.27 -21.93
C GLY A 856 49.61 9.97 -21.25
N ASP A 857 50.40 9.47 -20.31
CA ASP A 857 50.12 8.24 -19.55
C ASP A 857 48.89 8.36 -18.62
N GLY A 858 48.49 9.59 -18.29
CA GLY A 858 47.27 9.90 -17.52
C GLY A 858 46.01 10.05 -18.38
N GLN A 859 46.11 9.91 -19.71
CA GLN A 859 44.95 10.05 -20.59
C GLN A 859 43.89 8.98 -20.30
N ARG A 860 42.64 9.43 -20.23
CA ARG A 860 41.45 8.59 -20.04
C ARG A 860 40.47 8.82 -21.19
N ARG A 861 39.97 7.74 -21.78
CA ARG A 861 38.87 7.78 -22.76
C ARG A 861 37.61 7.24 -22.09
N TRP A 862 36.66 8.13 -21.88
CA TRP A 862 35.38 7.85 -21.23
C TRP A 862 34.33 7.45 -22.28
N SER A 863 33.45 6.54 -21.90
CA SER A 863 32.24 6.17 -22.63
C SER A 863 31.08 6.12 -21.63
N LEU A 864 30.05 6.93 -21.84
CA LEU A 864 28.78 6.91 -21.15
C LEU A 864 27.76 6.16 -22.01
N GLU A 865 27.22 5.06 -21.49
CA GLU A 865 26.23 4.24 -22.16
C GLU A 865 24.91 4.27 -21.39
N THR A 866 23.80 4.36 -22.12
CA THR A 866 22.45 4.28 -21.56
C THR A 866 21.64 3.22 -22.29
N THR A 867 21.17 2.22 -21.55
CA THR A 867 20.35 1.13 -22.10
C THR A 867 18.89 1.59 -22.18
N VAL A 868 18.50 2.10 -23.36
CA VAL A 868 17.15 2.66 -23.58
C VAL A 868 16.14 1.63 -24.05
N THR A 869 14.87 1.85 -23.71
CA THR A 869 13.72 1.12 -24.27
C THR A 869 13.21 1.87 -25.50
N THR A 870 13.23 1.24 -26.68
CA THR A 870 12.81 1.86 -27.96
C THR A 870 11.45 1.39 -28.47
N SER A 871 10.80 0.46 -27.76
CA SER A 871 9.46 -0.04 -28.06
C SER A 871 8.78 -0.46 -26.77
N VAL A 872 7.54 -0.04 -26.57
CA VAL A 872 6.69 -0.49 -25.47
C VAL A 872 5.39 -1.09 -26.01
N THR A 873 4.82 -2.05 -25.29
CA THR A 873 3.52 -2.64 -25.63
C THR A 873 2.45 -2.25 -24.62
N GLY A 874 1.23 -2.02 -25.14
CA GLY A 874 0.00 -1.97 -24.36
C GLY A 874 0.03 -1.14 -23.08
N GLY A 875 0.03 -1.84 -21.95
CA GLY A 875 -0.07 -1.27 -20.61
C GLY A 875 1.20 -0.62 -20.06
N THR A 876 2.32 -0.66 -20.80
CA THR A 876 3.54 0.04 -20.39
C THR A 876 3.45 1.50 -20.83
N PRO A 877 3.51 2.47 -19.90
CA PRO A 877 3.53 3.88 -20.25
C PRO A 877 4.63 4.21 -21.28
N PRO A 878 4.30 4.81 -22.43
CA PRO A 878 5.26 5.12 -23.49
C PRO A 878 6.04 6.41 -23.18
N VAL A 879 6.33 6.69 -21.91
CA VAL A 879 6.99 7.92 -21.48
C VAL A 879 8.03 7.62 -20.41
N PHE A 880 9.27 8.02 -20.70
CA PHE A 880 10.44 7.81 -19.85
C PHE A 880 11.23 9.09 -19.66
N THR A 881 12.05 9.10 -18.62
CA THR A 881 13.10 10.09 -18.35
C THR A 881 14.46 9.39 -18.37
N ALA A 882 15.55 10.15 -18.35
CA ALA A 882 16.88 9.55 -18.25
C ALA A 882 17.07 8.68 -16.99
N ALA A 883 16.42 9.04 -15.89
CA ALA A 883 16.50 8.32 -14.62
C ALA A 883 15.87 6.92 -14.66
N ASP A 884 15.07 6.62 -15.68
CA ASP A 884 14.42 5.31 -15.85
C ASP A 884 15.33 4.26 -16.48
N PHE A 885 16.47 4.66 -17.05
CA PHE A 885 17.36 3.77 -17.77
C PHE A 885 18.62 3.44 -16.96
N PRO A 886 19.14 2.20 -17.06
CA PRO A 886 20.48 1.89 -16.60
C PRO A 886 21.52 2.75 -17.33
N ILE A 887 22.41 3.37 -16.56
CA ILE A 887 23.50 4.19 -17.08
C ILE A 887 24.82 3.62 -16.56
N THR A 888 25.75 3.37 -17.46
CA THR A 888 27.08 2.83 -17.16
C THR A 888 28.15 3.73 -17.76
N ILE A 889 29.33 3.67 -17.16
CA ILE A 889 30.53 4.27 -17.71
C ILE A 889 31.62 3.21 -17.89
N THR A 890 32.33 3.33 -18.99
CA THR A 890 33.57 2.59 -19.26
C THR A 890 34.68 3.60 -19.50
N VAL A 891 35.82 3.41 -18.86
CA VAL A 891 36.97 4.31 -19.00
C VAL A 891 38.20 3.50 -19.37
N LYS A 892 38.74 3.78 -20.56
CA LYS A 892 40.01 3.21 -21.03
C LYS A 892 41.16 4.11 -20.61
N HIS A 893 42.16 3.53 -19.97
CA HIS A 893 43.36 4.20 -19.48
C HIS A 893 44.54 3.98 -20.42
N ALA A 894 45.40 4.98 -20.56
CA ALA A 894 46.65 4.84 -21.31
C ALA A 894 47.68 3.92 -20.61
N SER A 895 47.58 3.78 -19.29
CA SER A 895 48.47 2.94 -18.46
C SER A 895 47.67 1.97 -17.57
N PRO A 896 48.21 0.77 -17.26
CA PRO A 896 47.55 -0.20 -16.38
C PRO A 896 47.23 0.38 -14.99
N GLN A 897 46.03 0.09 -14.49
CA GLN A 897 45.49 0.52 -13.21
C GLN A 897 45.29 -0.67 -12.27
N PRO A 898 45.42 -0.50 -10.94
CA PRO A 898 45.16 -1.57 -9.99
C PRO A 898 43.66 -1.92 -9.93
N VAL A 899 43.41 -3.21 -9.75
CA VAL A 899 42.09 -3.87 -9.67
C VAL A 899 42.21 -5.10 -8.79
N THR A 900 41.10 -5.53 -8.21
CA THR A 900 40.96 -6.84 -7.56
C THR A 900 40.06 -7.76 -8.38
N ASP A 901 40.38 -9.04 -8.43
CA ASP A 901 39.50 -10.04 -9.01
C ASP A 901 38.37 -10.44 -8.04
N TYR A 902 37.53 -11.38 -8.46
CA TYR A 902 36.42 -11.88 -7.64
C TYR A 902 36.89 -12.49 -6.30
N ASN A 903 38.05 -13.15 -6.28
CA ASN A 903 38.63 -13.75 -5.09
C ASN A 903 39.30 -12.72 -4.17
N GLY A 904 39.55 -11.50 -4.69
CA GLY A 904 40.28 -10.44 -3.99
C GLY A 904 41.77 -10.44 -4.30
N ASP A 905 42.21 -11.22 -5.28
CA ASP A 905 43.58 -11.23 -5.75
C ASP A 905 43.85 -9.98 -6.60
N PHE A 906 45.03 -9.40 -6.42
CA PHE A 906 45.40 -8.16 -7.11
C PHE A 906 45.84 -8.40 -8.54
N GLY A 907 45.38 -7.53 -9.44
CA GLY A 907 45.76 -7.50 -10.84
C GLY A 907 45.88 -6.08 -11.38
N THR A 908 45.99 -5.97 -12.71
CA THR A 908 45.92 -4.68 -13.39
C THR A 908 44.94 -4.72 -14.57
N THR A 909 44.33 -3.58 -14.89
CA THR A 909 43.43 -3.40 -16.03
C THR A 909 43.78 -2.12 -16.79
N THR A 910 43.49 -2.07 -18.08
CA THR A 910 43.50 -0.82 -18.86
C THR A 910 42.10 -0.27 -19.10
N GLU A 911 41.07 -0.94 -18.56
CA GLU A 911 39.67 -0.57 -18.71
C GLU A 911 38.95 -0.72 -17.37
N ASP A 912 38.38 0.38 -16.90
CA ASP A 912 37.48 0.39 -15.74
C ASP A 912 36.02 0.43 -16.23
N PHE A 913 35.14 -0.20 -15.44
CA PHE A 913 33.70 -0.16 -15.61
C PHE A 913 33.05 0.23 -14.29
N ALA A 914 32.06 1.12 -14.34
CA ALA A 914 31.24 1.47 -13.20
C ALA A 914 29.79 1.76 -13.61
N ARG A 915 28.86 1.54 -12.69
CA ARG A 915 27.45 1.89 -12.85
C ARG A 915 27.18 3.26 -12.22
N LEU A 916 26.34 4.06 -12.87
CA LEU A 916 25.83 5.31 -12.32
C LEU A 916 24.45 5.11 -11.72
N GLU A 917 24.16 5.82 -10.64
CA GLU A 917 22.83 5.86 -10.02
C GLU A 917 22.49 7.27 -9.53
N PRO A 918 21.20 7.63 -9.44
CA PRO A 918 20.77 8.78 -8.67
C PRO A 918 21.15 8.62 -7.18
N PRO A 919 21.46 9.72 -6.46
CA PRO A 919 21.68 9.66 -5.02
C PRO A 919 20.50 9.00 -4.29
N ARG A 920 20.81 8.05 -3.41
CA ARG A 920 19.79 7.36 -2.60
C ARG A 920 19.37 8.25 -1.43
N PRO A 921 18.06 8.46 -1.20
CA PRO A 921 17.58 9.18 -0.02
C PRO A 921 17.81 8.34 1.24
N VAL A 922 18.04 9.02 2.36
CA VAL A 922 17.95 8.41 3.70
C VAL A 922 16.47 8.38 4.08
N THR A 923 15.98 7.22 4.51
CA THR A 923 14.57 7.01 4.88
C THR A 923 14.47 6.45 6.30
N SER A 924 13.27 6.39 6.88
CA SER A 924 13.04 5.73 8.17
C SER A 924 13.37 4.24 8.15
N GLY A 925 13.36 3.59 6.99
CA GLY A 925 13.77 2.19 6.80
C GLY A 925 15.26 1.99 6.53
N SER A 926 16.06 3.06 6.47
CA SER A 926 17.52 2.92 6.27
C SER A 926 18.17 2.24 7.47
N ILE A 927 18.97 1.20 7.21
CA ILE A 927 19.54 0.34 8.25
C ILE A 927 20.92 0.87 8.64
N PRO A 928 21.15 1.29 9.89
CA PRO A 928 22.47 1.70 10.35
C PRO A 928 23.39 0.50 10.54
N VAL A 929 24.60 0.62 10.01
CA VAL A 929 25.63 -0.41 10.03
C VAL A 929 26.91 0.18 10.60
N GLU A 930 27.49 -0.52 11.57
CA GLU A 930 28.82 -0.22 12.10
C GLU A 930 29.74 -1.42 11.89
N ARG A 931 30.97 -1.15 11.45
CA ARG A 931 32.05 -2.12 11.34
C ARG A 931 33.24 -1.64 12.13
N LEU A 932 33.80 -2.54 12.94
CA LEU A 932 35.10 -2.39 13.57
C LEU A 932 36.06 -3.38 12.92
N LEU A 933 37.02 -2.87 12.15
CA LEU A 933 37.98 -3.66 11.38
C LEU A 933 39.37 -3.46 11.98
N GLU A 934 40.08 -4.55 12.25
CA GLU A 934 41.40 -4.53 12.89
C GLU A 934 42.36 -5.45 12.15
N ASN A 935 43.59 -4.99 11.92
CA ASN A 935 44.61 -5.78 11.20
C ASN A 935 45.54 -6.60 12.12
N GLY A 936 45.26 -6.64 13.43
CA GLY A 936 46.11 -7.30 14.43
C GLY A 936 47.47 -6.63 14.70
N LYS A 937 47.81 -5.54 14.01
CA LYS A 937 49.09 -4.80 14.13
C LYS A 937 48.91 -3.35 14.62
N GLY A 938 47.78 -3.06 15.26
CA GLY A 938 47.49 -1.76 15.87
C GLY A 938 46.82 -0.73 14.94
N VAL A 939 46.48 -1.10 13.69
CA VAL A 939 45.62 -0.26 12.83
C VAL A 939 44.17 -0.70 12.99
N THR A 940 43.30 0.26 13.29
CA THR A 940 41.87 0.03 13.47
C THR A 940 41.08 0.99 12.58
N VAL A 941 40.02 0.50 11.94
CA VAL A 941 39.04 1.29 11.21
C VAL A 941 37.66 1.04 11.78
N ARG A 942 37.04 2.09 12.29
CA ARG A 942 35.63 2.09 12.70
C ARG A 942 34.83 2.87 11.67
N THR A 943 33.99 2.20 10.89
CA THR A 943 33.17 2.84 9.85
C THR A 943 31.69 2.66 10.15
N LYS A 944 30.93 3.74 9.99
CA LYS A 944 29.48 3.83 10.17
C LYS A 944 28.84 4.29 8.88
N PHE A 945 27.83 3.56 8.42
CA PHE A 945 27.13 3.83 7.17
C PHE A 945 25.71 3.26 7.19
N LEU A 946 24.94 3.59 6.16
CA LEU A 946 23.55 3.19 6.02
C LEU A 946 23.37 2.25 4.82
N TRP A 947 22.69 1.13 5.05
CA TRP A 947 22.11 0.28 3.99
C TRP A 947 20.66 0.70 3.68
N PRO A 948 20.14 0.39 2.48
CA PRO A 948 18.71 0.56 2.21
C PRO A 948 17.88 -0.47 2.98
N ASP A 949 16.56 -0.28 3.00
CA ASP A 949 15.63 -1.26 3.55
C ASP A 949 15.68 -2.59 2.76
N GLU A 950 15.37 -3.69 3.43
CA GLU A 950 15.43 -5.03 2.82
C GLU A 950 14.28 -5.22 1.82
N PRO A 951 14.53 -5.79 0.63
CA PRO A 951 13.46 -6.07 -0.32
C PRO A 951 12.52 -7.17 0.21
N PRO A 952 11.21 -7.14 -0.12
CA PRO A 952 10.20 -8.08 0.40
C PRO A 952 10.32 -9.54 -0.11
N THR A 953 11.44 -9.95 -0.69
CA THR A 953 11.65 -11.29 -1.26
C THR A 953 12.66 -12.11 -0.46
N ALA A 954 12.30 -13.34 -0.10
CA ALA A 954 13.19 -14.30 0.55
C ALA A 954 14.23 -14.85 -0.45
N GLY A 955 15.49 -14.44 -0.30
CA GLY A 955 16.59 -14.95 -1.13
C GLY A 955 17.98 -14.38 -0.87
N GLY A 956 18.19 -13.67 0.26
CA GLY A 956 19.39 -12.87 0.49
C GLY A 956 19.45 -11.65 -0.43
N TYR A 957 19.57 -10.44 0.11
CA TYR A 957 19.76 -9.24 -0.70
C TYR A 957 21.20 -8.75 -0.58
N THR A 958 21.76 -8.20 -1.65
CA THR A 958 23.04 -7.49 -1.59
C THR A 958 22.77 -6.02 -1.33
N ALA A 959 23.07 -5.55 -0.14
CA ALA A 959 22.85 -4.19 0.32
C ALA A 959 23.87 -3.21 -0.27
N PRO A 960 23.47 -2.25 -1.13
CA PRO A 960 24.34 -1.16 -1.55
C PRO A 960 24.51 -0.11 -0.44
N LEU A 961 25.42 0.84 -0.63
CA LEU A 961 25.55 2.00 0.25
C LEU A 961 24.45 3.04 -0.03
N VAL A 962 23.74 3.48 1.01
CA VAL A 962 22.94 4.71 0.96
C VAL A 962 23.83 5.93 1.19
N LYS A 963 24.54 5.94 2.33
CA LYS A 963 25.40 7.04 2.77
C LYS A 963 26.41 6.57 3.83
N PHE A 964 27.62 7.12 3.82
CA PHE A 964 28.53 7.07 4.98
C PHE A 964 28.10 8.09 6.05
N GLU A 965 28.22 7.73 7.31
CA GLU A 965 28.05 8.66 8.44
C GLU A 965 29.41 9.17 8.92
N SER A 966 30.32 8.26 9.24
CA SER A 966 31.68 8.58 9.68
C SER A 966 32.58 7.37 9.58
N THR A 967 33.85 7.59 9.22
CA THR A 967 34.91 6.59 9.37
C THR A 967 36.04 7.17 10.19
N VAL A 968 36.49 6.45 11.22
CA VAL A 968 37.64 6.81 12.05
C VAL A 968 38.73 5.77 11.89
N ILE A 969 39.92 6.20 11.50
CA ILE A 969 41.10 5.36 11.29
C ILE A 969 42.13 5.73 12.36
N THR A 970 42.60 4.75 13.13
CA THR A 970 43.62 4.94 14.18
C THR A 970 44.80 4.02 13.96
N GLY A 971 45.99 4.44 14.39
CA GLY A 971 47.22 3.64 14.32
C GLY A 971 47.89 3.59 12.94
N LEU A 972 47.29 4.21 11.92
CA LEU A 972 47.90 4.34 10.59
C LEU A 972 49.04 5.37 10.57
N ILE A 973 48.87 6.46 11.32
CA ILE A 973 49.81 7.56 11.55
C ILE A 973 49.65 8.05 13.00
N SER A 974 50.40 9.08 13.39
CA SER A 974 50.44 9.61 14.77
C SER A 974 49.10 10.12 15.31
N ILE A 975 48.20 10.57 14.43
CA ILE A 975 46.89 11.15 14.79
C ILE A 975 45.73 10.37 14.15
N PRO A 976 44.58 10.23 14.84
CA PRO A 976 43.38 9.66 14.24
C PRO A 976 42.88 10.43 13.03
N ILE A 977 42.55 9.73 11.94
CA ILE A 977 41.95 10.31 10.73
C ILE A 977 40.44 10.11 10.79
N THR A 978 39.67 11.16 10.54
CA THR A 978 38.20 11.08 10.44
C THR A 978 37.74 11.46 9.03
N LEU A 979 36.88 10.64 8.44
CA LEU A 979 36.33 10.83 7.10
C LEU A 979 34.80 10.88 7.15
N THR A 980 34.22 11.81 6.40
CA THR A 980 32.77 12.03 6.29
C THR A 980 32.34 12.28 4.84
N GLY A 981 33.27 12.64 3.95
CA GLY A 981 33.00 12.99 2.56
C GLY A 981 32.66 11.81 1.66
N TYR A 982 31.92 12.09 0.58
CA TYR A 982 31.66 11.12 -0.50
C TYR A 982 32.95 10.72 -1.21
N TRP A 983 33.81 11.70 -1.52
CA TRP A 983 35.02 11.49 -2.33
C TRP A 983 36.04 10.59 -1.63
N SER A 984 36.23 10.76 -0.32
CA SER A 984 37.21 10.03 0.50
C SER A 984 36.84 8.58 0.84
N GLN A 985 35.60 8.13 0.61
CA GLN A 985 35.14 6.82 1.11
C GLN A 985 34.37 6.02 0.06
N THR A 986 34.87 4.83 -0.29
CA THR A 986 34.22 3.89 -1.22
C THR A 986 33.89 2.58 -0.52
N TYR A 987 32.73 2.03 -0.87
CA TYR A 987 32.14 0.79 -0.44
C TYR A 987 31.72 -0.01 -1.66
N ARG A 988 32.04 -1.30 -1.66
CA ARG A 988 31.52 -2.25 -2.63
C ARG A 988 31.18 -3.55 -1.90
N PRO A 989 29.90 -3.94 -1.83
CA PRO A 989 29.52 -5.23 -1.28
C PRO A 989 29.80 -6.35 -2.28
N GLY A 990 30.19 -7.52 -1.79
CA GLY A 990 30.06 -8.79 -2.48
C GLY A 990 28.64 -9.34 -2.37
N HIS A 991 28.39 -10.48 -3.02
CA HIS A 991 27.08 -11.11 -3.02
C HIS A 991 26.57 -11.37 -1.60
N HIS A 992 25.34 -10.92 -1.31
CA HIS A 992 24.73 -10.95 0.03
C HIS A 992 25.55 -10.29 1.14
N ASN A 993 26.46 -9.37 0.79
CA ASN A 993 27.39 -8.72 1.70
C ASN A 993 28.28 -9.71 2.48
N PHE A 994 28.49 -10.94 1.97
CA PHE A 994 29.40 -11.91 2.58
C PHE A 994 30.86 -11.45 2.58
N THR A 995 31.19 -10.59 1.63
CA THR A 995 32.42 -9.81 1.63
C THR A 995 32.08 -8.34 1.44
N GLU A 996 32.93 -7.48 1.95
CA GLU A 996 32.79 -6.03 1.87
C GLU A 996 34.16 -5.41 1.58
N ASP A 997 34.28 -4.69 0.46
CA ASP A 997 35.48 -3.97 0.08
C ASP A 997 35.30 -2.48 0.40
N PHE A 998 36.31 -1.88 1.04
CA PHE A 998 36.37 -0.47 1.41
C PHE A 998 37.63 0.19 0.85
N ILE A 999 37.52 1.42 0.37
CA ILE A 999 38.67 2.29 0.11
C ILE A 999 38.50 3.62 0.83
N PHE A 1000 39.55 4.05 1.53
CA PHE A 1000 39.60 5.31 2.25
C PHE A 1000 40.79 6.16 1.78
N GLU A 1001 40.52 7.32 1.19
CA GLU A 1001 41.51 8.27 0.66
C GLU A 1001 41.42 9.62 1.40
N PRO A 1002 42.25 9.86 2.44
CA PRO A 1002 42.19 11.07 3.25
C PRO A 1002 42.43 12.37 2.46
N ALA A 1003 43.20 12.32 1.38
CA ALA A 1003 43.45 13.48 0.51
C ALA A 1003 42.18 14.05 -0.15
N LEU A 1004 41.12 13.25 -0.24
CA LEU A 1004 39.83 13.64 -0.79
C LEU A 1004 38.81 14.09 0.28
N GLU A 1005 39.20 14.12 1.56
CA GLU A 1005 38.32 14.56 2.64
C GLU A 1005 38.27 16.10 2.71
N PRO A 1006 37.07 16.72 2.74
CA PRO A 1006 36.95 18.16 2.91
C PRO A 1006 37.61 18.65 4.20
N GLY A 1007 38.57 19.57 4.07
CA GLY A 1007 39.22 20.21 5.22
C GLY A 1007 40.25 19.33 5.94
N MET A 1008 40.76 18.27 5.30
CA MET A 1008 41.85 17.47 5.86
C MET A 1008 43.09 18.32 6.14
N ASP A 1009 43.72 18.10 7.29
CA ASP A 1009 44.91 18.82 7.71
C ASP A 1009 46.13 18.46 6.85
N VAL A 1010 46.92 19.47 6.49
CA VAL A 1010 48.08 19.31 5.59
C VAL A 1010 49.16 18.43 6.22
N GLY A 1011 49.41 18.57 7.52
CA GLY A 1011 50.40 17.75 8.23
C GLY A 1011 50.02 16.27 8.24
N THR A 1012 48.72 15.98 8.34
CA THR A 1012 48.18 14.61 8.22
C THR A 1012 48.49 14.01 6.84
N LEU A 1013 48.30 14.78 5.77
CA LEU A 1013 48.56 14.34 4.40
C LEU A 1013 50.06 14.14 4.13
N GLU A 1014 50.91 15.04 4.65
CA GLU A 1014 52.37 14.92 4.54
C GLU A 1014 52.89 13.67 5.28
N GLU A 1015 52.36 13.34 6.46
CA GLU A 1015 52.73 12.14 7.20
C GLU A 1015 52.32 10.85 6.44
N LEU A 1016 51.12 10.83 5.86
CA LEU A 1016 50.66 9.71 5.03
C LEU A 1016 51.54 9.51 3.79
N LEU A 1017 51.88 10.59 3.08
CA LEU A 1017 52.76 10.55 1.92
C LEU A 1017 54.18 10.11 2.29
N ALA A 1018 54.71 10.58 3.43
CA ALA A 1018 55.99 10.13 3.96
C ALA A 1018 56.00 8.62 4.31
N ALA A 1019 54.84 8.07 4.72
CA ALA A 1019 54.63 6.64 4.92
C ALA A 1019 54.36 5.85 3.61
N GLY A 1020 54.34 6.54 2.46
CA GLY A 1020 54.06 5.96 1.15
C GLY A 1020 52.60 5.52 1.00
N ILE A 1021 51.66 6.24 1.60
CA ILE A 1021 50.22 5.94 1.64
C ILE A 1021 49.45 7.06 0.96
N GLN A 1022 48.80 6.76 -0.17
CA GLN A 1022 47.80 7.62 -0.79
C GLN A 1022 46.40 7.29 -0.25
N TYR A 1023 46.06 6.00 -0.26
CA TYR A 1023 44.80 5.48 0.28
C TYR A 1023 44.96 4.05 0.80
N ILE A 1024 43.98 3.63 1.61
CA ILE A 1024 43.92 2.27 2.16
C ILE A 1024 42.77 1.50 1.53
N HIS A 1025 42.99 0.22 1.26
CA HIS A 1025 41.99 -0.75 0.79
C HIS A 1025 41.81 -1.83 1.86
N ILE A 1026 40.57 -2.12 2.22
CA ILE A 1026 40.24 -3.15 3.21
C ILE A 1026 39.18 -4.08 2.63
N ARG A 1027 39.47 -5.38 2.63
CA ARG A 1027 38.49 -6.42 2.31
C ARG A 1027 38.11 -7.16 3.59
N ALA A 1028 36.85 -7.10 3.97
CA ALA A 1028 36.27 -7.81 5.10
C ALA A 1028 35.39 -8.98 4.63
N GLY A 1029 35.29 -10.04 5.44
CA GLY A 1029 34.48 -11.22 5.13
C GLY A 1029 34.51 -12.23 6.29
N PHE A 1030 34.44 -13.54 5.98
CA PHE A 1030 34.49 -14.60 6.99
C PHE A 1030 35.87 -14.81 7.64
N ALA A 1031 36.94 -14.29 7.04
CA ALA A 1031 38.30 -14.33 7.57
C ALA A 1031 38.69 -12.98 8.20
N GLU A 1032 39.88 -12.91 8.80
CA GLU A 1032 40.45 -11.63 9.24
C GLU A 1032 40.51 -10.63 8.08
N PRO A 1033 40.18 -9.36 8.32
CA PRO A 1033 40.12 -8.36 7.26
C PRO A 1033 41.52 -8.06 6.69
N ASP A 1034 41.60 -7.98 5.36
CA ASP A 1034 42.85 -7.73 4.65
C ASP A 1034 43.09 -6.25 4.41
N PHE A 1035 44.09 -5.69 5.11
CA PHE A 1035 44.47 -4.29 5.00
C PHE A 1035 45.62 -4.11 4.00
N ASN A 1036 45.41 -3.25 3.03
CA ASN A 1036 46.38 -2.90 2.00
C ASN A 1036 46.49 -1.37 1.90
N VAL A 1037 47.67 -0.86 1.57
CA VAL A 1037 47.87 0.55 1.20
C VAL A 1037 48.31 0.64 -0.24
N VAL A 1038 47.91 1.73 -0.88
CA VAL A 1038 48.35 2.08 -2.23
C VAL A 1038 49.19 3.34 -2.14
N SER A 1039 50.37 3.31 -2.76
CA SER A 1039 51.26 4.46 -2.86
C SER A 1039 50.82 5.41 -3.98
N PRO A 1040 51.32 6.66 -4.01
CA PRO A 1040 51.07 7.60 -5.11
C PRO A 1040 51.45 7.08 -6.50
N GLU A 1041 52.41 6.14 -6.59
CA GLU A 1041 52.80 5.47 -7.83
C GLU A 1041 51.88 4.29 -8.20
N GLY A 1042 50.78 4.10 -7.47
CA GLY A 1042 49.82 3.01 -7.67
C GLY A 1042 50.31 1.64 -7.20
N LYS A 1043 51.38 1.58 -6.40
CA LYS A 1043 51.91 0.30 -5.88
C LYS A 1043 51.18 -0.11 -4.62
N LEU A 1044 50.74 -1.36 -4.59
CA LEU A 1044 50.02 -1.93 -3.46
C LEU A 1044 50.96 -2.71 -2.54
N ARG A 1045 50.81 -2.53 -1.22
CA ARG A 1045 51.46 -3.37 -0.20
C ARG A 1045 50.49 -3.68 0.94
N ARG A 1046 50.59 -4.90 1.49
CA ARG A 1046 49.83 -5.31 2.69
C ARG A 1046 50.37 -4.59 3.93
N LEU A 1047 49.48 -4.18 4.84
CA LEU A 1047 49.83 -3.57 6.14
C LEU A 1047 50.17 -4.62 7.20
#